data_AF-F0F5I7-F1
#
_entry.id   AF-F0F5I7-F1
#
_cell.length_a   1.000
_cell.length_b   1.000
_cell.length_c   1.000
_cell.angle_alpha   90.00
_cell.angle_beta   90.00
_cell.angle_gamma   90.00
#
_symmetry.space_group_name_H-M   'P 1'
#
loop_
_entity.id
_entity.type
_entity.pdbx_description
1 polymer ?
#
loop_
_entity_poly.entity_id
_entity_poly.type
_entity_poly.pdbx_seq_one_letter_code
_entity_poly.pdbx_strand_id
1 'polypeptide(L)'
;MKSPTLIDCMYSLVRLCATKVEKKSHIEKELSGKRQSGGGKFHCVIFFLTFARVEGRTVREEDYAREADSRRRAGLSVPGLSGFHVYFSEKDMIVCIAEKPSVAKDIARILGADRPCSGYMEGNNYQVTWTFGHLCELKEPDDYFPNWKHWSLAALPMIPPRFGIKLIEDEGVKRQFAVIEKLYHSAELIINCGDAGQEGELIQRWVMQKAGVKCPVKRLWISSMTDEAIREGFANLKEQGQYQSLYLAGLSRAVGDWLLGMNATRLYTLKYGNNSYGRGQVLSIGRVQTPTLALIVQRQKEIDHFKPEPYWVLATVYRDTQFTATRGRFSSREEGERAFSTIEGKPFTITSVTKKKGAEQPRQLYDLTSLQVDCNRKFGFSAEMTLNTIQTLYERKLTTYPRVDTQFLSDDIYPKCPQIMNGLYQTAFAGQRLYAGLVKTLGGKPLPESRRVFDSSKVTDHHAIIPTGVPPQGLTDAERKVYDLIARRFIAAFYPDCKFATTTVLGKVDEVEFKVSGKEILDPGWRVCTDSGPSQCAASEEGQGGTARNESLLPAFTKGESGPHTPTLTEKQTVPPKHYTEASLLRAMETAGKLVEDETLRAAMKENGIGRPSSRAGIIETLFKRHYIRRKRKNIEATETGIALIDTIHEKLLTSAELTGIWEKKLRDIEANKYDAAQFVNELKRQINDIVNDVLADNSNRKIGQIENNAGKQ
;
A
#
# COMPACT_ATOMS: atom_id res chain seq x y z
N MET A 1 19.25 -25.57 63.59
CA MET A 1 17.78 -25.74 63.70
C MET A 1 17.26 -26.02 62.30
N LYS A 2 16.61 -27.16 62.08
CA LYS A 2 16.17 -27.60 60.74
C LYS A 2 15.05 -26.68 60.24
N SER A 3 15.18 -26.15 59.03
CA SER A 3 14.13 -25.40 58.34
C SER A 3 12.92 -26.30 58.08
N PRO A 4 11.67 -25.81 58.23
CA PRO A 4 10.51 -26.59 57.79
C PRO A 4 10.57 -26.75 56.28
N THR A 5 10.33 -27.95 55.78
CA THR A 5 10.26 -28.18 54.34
C THR A 5 8.96 -27.59 53.79
N LEU A 6 8.91 -27.25 52.50
CA LEU A 6 7.72 -26.70 51.82
C LEU A 6 6.44 -27.57 52.06
N ILE A 7 6.63 -28.85 52.32
CA ILE A 7 5.60 -29.83 52.69
C ILE A 7 4.95 -29.51 54.04
N ASP A 8 5.71 -29.02 55.01
CA ASP A 8 5.23 -28.64 56.35
C ASP A 8 4.40 -27.35 56.30
N CYS A 9 4.74 -26.42 55.39
CA CYS A 9 3.92 -25.23 55.10
C CYS A 9 2.58 -25.59 54.42
N MET A 10 2.59 -26.57 53.51
CA MET A 10 1.36 -27.02 52.83
C MET A 10 0.43 -27.80 53.77
N TYR A 11 0.97 -28.59 54.70
CA TYR A 11 0.17 -29.31 55.71
C TYR A 11 -0.60 -28.37 56.65
N SER A 12 -0.02 -27.23 57.03
CA SER A 12 -0.69 -26.23 57.87
C SER A 12 -1.79 -25.46 57.14
N LEU A 13 -1.61 -25.18 55.84
CA LEU A 13 -2.64 -24.52 55.01
C LEU A 13 -3.84 -25.43 54.71
N VAL A 14 -3.61 -26.73 54.51
CA VAL A 14 -4.69 -27.72 54.35
C VAL A 14 -5.46 -27.93 55.66
N ARG A 15 -4.79 -27.89 56.82
CA ARG A 15 -5.46 -27.92 58.14
C ARG A 15 -6.35 -26.70 58.39
N LEU A 16 -5.99 -25.52 57.87
CA LEU A 16 -6.79 -24.30 58.04
C LEU A 16 -8.08 -24.32 57.21
N CYS A 17 -8.10 -25.00 56.06
CA CYS A 17 -9.26 -25.01 55.16
C CYS A 17 -10.20 -26.22 55.35
N ALA A 18 -9.76 -27.29 56.03
CA ALA A 18 -10.49 -28.56 56.13
C ALA A 18 -11.39 -28.70 57.37
N THR A 19 -12.18 -27.68 57.72
CA THR A 19 -13.12 -27.75 58.86
C THR A 19 -14.52 -28.26 58.50
N LYS A 20 -14.85 -28.54 57.22
CA LYS A 20 -16.18 -29.06 56.82
C LYS A 20 -16.19 -29.98 55.59
N VAL A 21 -15.46 -31.10 55.60
CA VAL A 21 -15.57 -32.09 54.51
C VAL A 21 -15.55 -33.52 55.06
N GLU A 22 -16.58 -34.32 54.70
CA GLU A 22 -16.82 -35.72 55.12
C GLU A 22 -15.80 -36.76 54.61
N LYS A 23 -14.75 -36.35 53.88
CA LYS A 23 -13.75 -37.29 53.28
C LYS A 23 -12.31 -37.00 53.69
N LYS A 24 -12.10 -36.51 54.92
CA LYS A 24 -10.77 -36.21 55.49
C LYS A 24 -9.82 -37.42 55.48
N SER A 25 -10.34 -38.63 55.76
CA SER A 25 -9.54 -39.86 55.84
C SER A 25 -9.02 -40.37 54.49
N HIS A 26 -9.66 -39.98 53.38
CA HIS A 26 -9.26 -40.43 52.04
C HIS A 26 -8.09 -39.59 51.49
N ILE A 27 -8.12 -38.28 51.77
CA ILE A 27 -7.09 -37.31 51.36
C ILE A 27 -5.79 -37.54 52.15
N GLU A 28 -5.87 -37.86 53.44
CA GLU A 28 -4.68 -38.16 54.26
C GLU A 28 -3.97 -39.46 53.84
N LYS A 29 -4.71 -40.44 53.29
CA LYS A 29 -4.14 -41.72 52.78
C LYS A 29 -3.43 -41.56 51.44
N GLU A 30 -3.94 -40.74 50.52
CA GLU A 30 -3.25 -40.47 49.24
C GLU A 30 -1.98 -39.64 49.42
N LEU A 31 -1.98 -38.72 50.39
CA LEU A 31 -0.83 -37.85 50.66
C LEU A 31 0.31 -38.57 51.40
N SER A 32 0.01 -39.62 52.19
CA SER A 32 1.05 -40.43 52.84
C SER A 32 1.73 -41.39 51.86
N GLY A 33 1.01 -41.94 50.89
CA GLY A 33 1.55 -42.84 49.86
C GLY A 33 2.52 -42.17 48.89
N LYS A 34 2.34 -40.87 48.58
CA LYS A 34 3.21 -40.12 47.66
C LYS A 34 4.47 -39.53 48.31
N ARG A 35 4.67 -39.71 49.61
CA ARG A 35 5.88 -39.24 50.33
C ARG A 35 7.13 -40.08 49.99
N GLN A 36 6.98 -41.25 49.37
CA GLN A 36 8.08 -42.18 49.09
C GLN A 36 8.59 -42.21 47.63
N SER A 37 7.90 -41.57 46.68
CA SER A 37 8.38 -41.49 45.28
C SER A 37 8.73 -40.04 44.93
N GLY A 38 10.02 -39.71 44.98
CA GLY A 38 10.56 -38.35 44.84
C GLY A 38 10.39 -37.70 43.45
N GLY A 39 9.16 -37.51 42.98
CA GLY A 39 8.84 -36.77 41.76
C GLY A 39 7.53 -36.00 41.92
N GLY A 40 7.57 -34.67 41.89
CA GLY A 40 6.34 -33.88 41.90
C GLY A 40 6.47 -32.40 42.24
N LYS A 41 7.18 -31.61 41.42
CA LYS A 41 7.07 -30.13 41.44
C LYS A 41 5.98 -29.58 40.52
N PHE A 42 5.31 -30.40 39.70
CA PHE A 42 4.38 -29.92 38.67
C PHE A 42 2.89 -30.26 38.88
N HIS A 43 2.55 -31.25 39.72
CA HIS A 43 1.15 -31.72 39.81
C HIS A 43 0.29 -31.05 40.90
N CYS A 44 0.87 -30.42 41.93
CA CYS A 44 0.08 -29.80 43.00
C CYS A 44 -0.47 -28.40 42.65
N VAL A 45 0.23 -27.64 41.82
CA VAL A 45 -0.22 -26.29 41.40
C VAL A 45 -1.43 -26.39 40.46
N ILE A 46 -1.47 -27.42 39.62
CA ILE A 46 -2.60 -27.70 38.73
C ILE A 46 -3.84 -28.07 39.55
N PHE A 47 -3.69 -28.81 40.66
CA PHE A 47 -4.84 -29.16 41.50
C PHE A 47 -5.45 -27.93 42.22
N PHE A 48 -4.63 -26.98 42.67
CA PHE A 48 -5.09 -25.78 43.38
C PHE A 48 -5.80 -24.78 42.44
N LEU A 49 -5.29 -24.61 41.22
CA LEU A 49 -5.94 -23.78 40.19
C LEU A 49 -7.20 -24.42 39.61
N THR A 50 -7.26 -25.76 39.58
CA THR A 50 -8.47 -26.48 39.15
C THR A 50 -9.56 -26.41 40.22
N PHE A 51 -9.22 -26.48 41.51
CA PHE A 51 -10.20 -26.39 42.61
C PHE A 51 -10.78 -24.98 42.77
N ALA A 52 -9.96 -23.93 42.62
CA ALA A 52 -10.43 -22.55 42.64
C ALA A 52 -11.38 -22.20 41.47
N ARG A 53 -11.26 -22.92 40.34
CA ARG A 53 -12.13 -22.76 39.16
C ARG A 53 -13.48 -23.49 39.30
N VAL A 54 -13.60 -24.43 40.25
CA VAL A 54 -14.83 -25.23 40.44
C VAL A 54 -15.82 -24.56 41.41
N GLU A 55 -15.41 -23.61 42.27
CA GLU A 55 -16.30 -22.98 43.27
C GLU A 55 -16.38 -21.44 43.26
N GLY A 56 -15.83 -20.75 42.26
CA GLY A 56 -16.16 -19.33 42.01
C GLY A 56 -15.83 -18.36 43.15
N ARG A 57 -14.69 -18.49 43.84
CA ARG A 57 -14.24 -17.50 44.85
C ARG A 57 -12.91 -16.87 44.47
N THR A 58 -12.89 -15.54 44.40
CA THR A 58 -11.71 -14.68 44.20
C THR A 58 -11.01 -14.38 45.53
N VAL A 59 -9.68 -14.52 45.56
CA VAL A 59 -8.85 -14.10 46.71
C VAL A 59 -8.66 -12.58 46.62
N ARG A 60 -8.99 -11.84 47.70
CA ARG A 60 -8.93 -10.37 47.72
C ARG A 60 -7.55 -9.87 48.15
N GLU A 61 -7.12 -8.75 47.59
CA GLU A 61 -5.81 -8.12 47.85
C GLU A 61 -5.59 -7.76 49.34
N GLU A 62 -6.68 -7.49 50.06
CA GLU A 62 -6.70 -7.24 51.50
C GLU A 62 -6.21 -8.44 52.33
N ASP A 63 -6.45 -9.66 51.87
CA ASP A 63 -6.03 -10.89 52.56
C ASP A 63 -4.51 -11.10 52.40
N TYR A 64 -3.95 -10.72 51.24
CA TYR A 64 -2.50 -10.72 51.00
C TYR A 64 -1.80 -9.61 51.80
N ALA A 65 -2.40 -8.41 51.87
CA ALA A 65 -1.86 -7.30 52.63
C ALA A 65 -1.80 -7.62 54.14
N ARG A 66 -2.83 -8.28 54.70
CA ARG A 66 -2.84 -8.73 56.10
C ARG A 66 -1.78 -9.79 56.39
N GLU A 67 -1.58 -10.74 55.48
CA GLU A 67 -0.55 -11.78 55.62
C GLU A 67 0.88 -11.20 55.46
N ALA A 68 1.08 -10.26 54.52
CA ALA A 68 2.35 -9.56 54.34
C ALA A 68 2.70 -8.66 55.54
N ASP A 69 1.71 -8.06 56.19
CA ASP A 69 1.89 -7.26 57.40
C ASP A 69 2.16 -8.14 58.64
N SER A 70 1.45 -9.27 58.77
CA SER A 70 1.71 -10.30 59.78
C SER A 70 3.15 -10.85 59.68
N ARG A 71 3.62 -11.14 58.46
CA ARG A 71 4.98 -11.63 58.20
C ARG A 71 6.06 -10.58 58.47
N ARG A 72 5.80 -9.30 58.15
CA ARG A 72 6.70 -8.20 58.50
C ARG A 72 6.83 -8.03 60.01
N ARG A 73 5.73 -8.12 60.76
CA ARG A 73 5.76 -8.11 62.23
C ARG A 73 6.48 -9.32 62.84
N ALA A 74 6.51 -10.44 62.12
CA ALA A 74 7.21 -11.66 62.53
C ALA A 74 8.67 -11.77 61.99
N GLY A 75 9.20 -10.75 61.31
CA GLY A 75 10.58 -10.73 60.80
C GLY A 75 10.85 -11.67 59.61
N LEU A 76 9.82 -12.09 58.88
CA LEU A 76 9.90 -13.01 57.74
C LEU A 76 9.94 -12.25 56.39
N SER A 77 10.63 -12.80 55.39
CA SER A 77 10.73 -12.19 54.06
C SER A 77 9.41 -12.26 53.29
N VAL A 78 9.09 -11.18 52.57
CA VAL A 78 7.89 -11.08 51.71
C VAL A 78 8.32 -11.27 50.25
N PRO A 79 7.72 -12.21 49.48
CA PRO A 79 8.10 -12.41 48.08
C PRO A 79 7.60 -11.25 47.20
N GLY A 80 8.47 -10.71 46.32
CA GLY A 80 8.08 -9.72 45.33
C GLY A 80 7.40 -10.35 44.11
N LEU A 81 6.25 -9.83 43.69
CA LEU A 81 5.55 -10.22 42.47
C LEU A 81 5.96 -9.29 41.33
N SER A 82 6.84 -9.75 40.45
CA SER A 82 6.99 -9.22 39.09
C SER A 82 6.08 -10.01 38.16
N GLY A 83 5.00 -9.35 37.72
CA GLY A 83 3.99 -9.94 36.83
C GLY A 83 2.61 -9.37 37.12
N PHE A 84 2.40 -8.09 36.81
CA PHE A 84 1.07 -7.48 36.89
C PHE A 84 0.19 -8.05 35.77
N HIS A 85 -0.65 -9.04 36.11
CA HIS A 85 -1.96 -9.12 35.48
C HIS A 85 -2.82 -8.02 36.11
N VAL A 86 -3.28 -7.08 35.28
CA VAL A 86 -4.23 -6.05 35.71
C VAL A 86 -5.55 -6.76 35.98
N TYR A 87 -5.95 -6.86 37.25
CA TYR A 87 -7.29 -7.28 37.64
C TYR A 87 -8.18 -6.04 37.58
N PHE A 88 -8.93 -5.89 36.49
CA PHE A 88 -9.94 -4.84 36.35
C PHE A 88 -11.12 -5.13 37.29
N SER A 89 -11.62 -4.11 37.98
CA SER A 89 -12.87 -4.23 38.76
C SER A 89 -14.07 -4.32 37.80
N GLU A 90 -15.22 -4.82 38.27
CA GLU A 90 -16.49 -4.84 37.50
C GLU A 90 -16.99 -3.44 37.07
N LYS A 91 -16.26 -2.35 37.37
CA LYS A 91 -16.60 -0.97 37.03
C LYS A 91 -15.65 -0.27 36.05
N ASP A 92 -14.57 -0.91 35.63
CA ASP A 92 -13.52 -0.22 34.88
C ASP A 92 -13.90 -0.11 33.40
N MET A 93 -14.16 1.10 32.91
CA MET A 93 -14.61 1.31 31.52
C MET A 93 -13.45 1.46 30.53
N ILE A 94 -13.37 0.52 29.59
CA ILE A 94 -12.33 0.48 28.55
C ILE A 94 -12.89 1.01 27.23
N VAL A 95 -12.27 2.04 26.66
CA VAL A 95 -12.66 2.59 25.35
C VAL A 95 -11.69 2.11 24.27
N CYS A 96 -12.20 1.39 23.28
CA CYS A 96 -11.46 1.02 22.08
C CYS A 96 -11.78 2.00 20.95
N ILE A 97 -10.77 2.56 20.28
CA ILE A 97 -10.99 3.44 19.12
C ILE A 97 -10.42 2.83 17.84
N ALA A 98 -11.27 2.53 16.86
CA ALA A 98 -10.88 2.06 15.54
C ALA A 98 -10.86 3.19 14.50
N GLU A 99 -10.26 2.95 13.34
CA GLU A 99 -10.22 3.96 12.26
C GLU A 99 -11.53 4.05 11.45
N LYS A 100 -12.34 2.99 11.48
CA LYS A 100 -13.55 2.84 10.65
C LYS A 100 -14.64 2.05 11.38
N PRO A 101 -15.93 2.30 11.07
CA PRO A 101 -17.06 1.60 11.70
C PRO A 101 -17.04 0.08 11.50
N SER A 102 -16.58 -0.39 10.34
CA SER A 102 -16.50 -1.82 10.04
C SER A 102 -15.56 -2.55 10.99
N VAL A 103 -14.35 -2.01 11.16
CA VAL A 103 -13.32 -2.55 12.06
C VAL A 103 -13.81 -2.51 13.51
N ALA A 104 -14.43 -1.40 13.93
CA ALA A 104 -15.01 -1.31 15.27
C ALA A 104 -16.07 -2.39 15.54
N LYS A 105 -16.93 -2.72 14.56
CA LYS A 105 -17.92 -3.80 14.70
C LYS A 105 -17.28 -5.17 14.87
N ASP A 106 -16.22 -5.45 14.12
CA ASP A 106 -15.50 -6.72 14.22
C ASP A 106 -14.81 -6.85 15.59
N ILE A 107 -14.18 -5.77 16.07
CA ILE A 107 -13.59 -5.71 17.42
C ILE A 107 -14.67 -5.85 18.49
N ALA A 108 -15.77 -5.11 18.39
CA ALA A 108 -16.86 -5.13 19.37
C ALA A 108 -17.44 -6.53 19.55
N ARG A 109 -17.69 -7.25 18.45
CA ARG A 109 -18.16 -8.64 18.47
C ARG A 109 -17.19 -9.58 19.20
N ILE A 110 -15.88 -9.43 18.97
CA ILE A 110 -14.87 -10.28 19.62
C ILE A 110 -14.78 -9.98 21.12
N LEU A 111 -14.96 -8.71 21.50
CA LEU A 111 -14.92 -8.27 22.89
C LEU A 111 -16.25 -8.48 23.64
N GLY A 112 -17.35 -8.85 22.97
CA GLY A 112 -18.68 -8.95 23.57
C GLY A 112 -19.34 -7.59 23.85
N ALA A 113 -18.93 -6.54 23.13
CA ALA A 113 -19.53 -5.21 23.17
C ALA A 113 -20.71 -5.10 22.20
N ASP A 114 -21.73 -5.93 22.40
CA ASP A 114 -22.75 -6.19 21.37
C ASP A 114 -23.87 -5.15 21.30
N ARG A 115 -23.99 -4.24 22.28
CA ARG A 115 -25.07 -3.25 22.32
C ARG A 115 -24.73 -2.06 21.42
N PRO A 116 -25.48 -1.78 20.34
CA PRO A 116 -25.25 -0.60 19.52
C PRO A 116 -25.72 0.67 20.24
N CYS A 117 -24.90 1.72 20.17
CA CYS A 117 -25.19 3.07 20.63
C CYS A 117 -24.95 4.08 19.49
N SER A 118 -25.34 5.35 19.70
CA SER A 118 -25.09 6.39 18.71
C SER A 118 -23.59 6.72 18.64
N GLY A 119 -22.89 6.19 17.63
CA GLY A 119 -21.47 6.45 17.37
C GLY A 119 -20.47 5.52 18.09
N TYR A 120 -20.95 4.46 18.76
CA TYR A 120 -20.11 3.43 19.39
C TYR A 120 -20.94 2.15 19.68
N MET A 121 -20.29 1.08 20.12
CA MET A 121 -20.91 -0.13 20.65
C MET A 121 -20.44 -0.38 22.09
N GLU A 122 -21.25 -0.99 22.95
CA GLU A 122 -20.87 -1.27 24.34
C GLU A 122 -21.31 -2.63 24.86
N GLY A 123 -20.60 -3.14 25.87
CA GLY A 123 -20.87 -4.41 26.52
C GLY A 123 -19.56 -5.04 27.02
N ASN A 124 -19.67 -5.97 27.97
CA ASN A 124 -18.51 -6.64 28.57
C ASN A 124 -17.39 -5.69 29.05
N ASN A 125 -17.78 -4.54 29.64
CA ASN A 125 -16.87 -3.47 30.08
C ASN A 125 -16.04 -2.78 28.97
N TYR A 126 -16.45 -2.94 27.71
CA TYR A 126 -15.87 -2.23 26.57
C TYR A 126 -16.86 -1.24 25.97
N GLN A 127 -16.32 -0.12 25.48
CA GLN A 127 -16.97 0.82 24.58
C GLN A 127 -16.12 0.94 23.32
N VAL A 128 -16.61 0.42 22.20
CA VAL A 128 -15.88 0.41 20.93
C VAL A 128 -16.43 1.51 20.02
N THR A 129 -15.64 2.56 19.82
CA THR A 129 -15.95 3.69 18.94
C THR A 129 -15.01 3.71 17.73
N TRP A 130 -15.21 4.66 16.82
CA TRP A 130 -14.45 4.75 15.58
C TRP A 130 -14.33 6.19 15.07
N THR A 131 -13.32 6.41 14.24
CA THR A 131 -13.24 7.56 13.33
C THR A 131 -13.75 7.20 11.93
N PHE A 132 -13.64 8.13 10.98
CA PHE A 132 -13.90 7.90 9.54
C PHE A 132 -12.63 8.24 8.73
N GLY A 133 -11.48 7.76 9.20
CA GLY A 133 -10.18 8.36 8.87
C GLY A 133 -9.89 9.57 9.78
N HIS A 134 -9.35 10.66 9.22
CA HIS A 134 -9.07 11.87 9.99
C HIS A 134 -10.36 12.56 10.45
N LEU A 135 -10.46 12.86 11.75
CA LEU A 135 -11.41 13.82 12.32
C LEU A 135 -10.75 15.17 12.62
N CYS A 136 -9.42 15.15 12.76
CA CYS A 136 -8.61 16.31 13.04
C CYS A 136 -7.73 16.62 11.84
N GLU A 137 -7.39 17.89 11.67
CA GLU A 137 -6.40 18.37 10.71
C GLU A 137 -5.48 19.40 11.39
N LEU A 138 -4.37 19.73 10.72
CA LEU A 138 -3.56 20.86 11.15
C LEU A 138 -4.36 22.16 11.00
N LYS A 139 -4.23 23.05 11.97
CA LYS A 139 -4.75 24.42 11.88
C LYS A 139 -4.32 25.08 10.58
N GLU A 140 -5.23 25.82 9.98
CA GLU A 140 -4.99 26.64 8.80
C GLU A 140 -4.23 27.92 9.20
N PRO A 141 -3.61 28.64 8.23
CA PRO A 141 -2.83 29.82 8.55
C PRO A 141 -3.58 30.88 9.39
N ASP A 142 -4.86 31.13 9.10
CA ASP A 142 -5.67 32.12 9.82
C ASP A 142 -6.14 31.68 11.21
N ASP A 143 -6.03 30.39 11.56
CA ASP A 143 -6.22 29.90 12.93
C ASP A 143 -5.05 30.28 13.86
N TYR A 144 -3.88 30.64 13.29
CA TYR A 144 -2.72 31.11 14.05
C TYR A 144 -2.68 32.63 14.14
N PHE A 145 -2.80 33.30 12.99
CA PHE A 145 -2.75 34.75 12.92
C PHE A 145 -3.80 35.30 11.93
N PRO A 146 -4.70 36.20 12.34
CA PRO A 146 -5.75 36.73 11.44
C PRO A 146 -5.22 37.39 10.16
N ASN A 147 -4.02 37.98 10.19
CA ASN A 147 -3.39 38.58 9.01
C ASN A 147 -2.94 37.54 7.96
N TRP A 148 -2.84 36.25 8.32
CA TRP A 148 -2.58 35.17 7.36
C TRP A 148 -3.84 34.72 6.61
N LYS A 149 -5.02 35.28 6.88
CA LYS A 149 -6.22 35.03 6.09
C LYS A 149 -6.09 35.59 4.67
N HIS A 150 -5.52 36.79 4.55
CA HIS A 150 -5.29 37.46 3.28
C HIS A 150 -3.87 37.15 2.78
N TRP A 151 -3.77 36.71 1.52
CA TRP A 151 -2.49 36.31 0.95
C TRP A 151 -1.68 37.56 0.62
N SER A 152 -0.53 37.72 1.26
CA SER A 152 0.42 38.80 0.97
C SER A 152 1.86 38.28 1.00
N LEU A 153 2.72 38.85 0.16
CA LEU A 153 4.14 38.47 0.13
C LEU A 153 4.85 38.81 1.45
N ALA A 154 4.44 39.90 2.10
CA ALA A 154 5.00 40.34 3.39
C ALA A 154 4.70 39.38 4.56
N ALA A 155 3.70 38.50 4.42
CA ALA A 155 3.36 37.51 5.43
C ALA A 155 4.16 36.19 5.29
N LEU A 156 4.99 36.06 4.24
CA LEU A 156 5.73 34.83 3.95
C LEU A 156 7.18 34.91 4.47
N PRO A 157 7.74 33.80 4.98
CA PRO A 157 7.07 32.52 5.20
C PRO A 157 6.17 32.51 6.45
N MET A 158 5.05 31.80 6.35
CA MET A 158 4.15 31.47 7.45
C MET A 158 4.71 30.27 8.22
N ILE A 159 5.33 30.54 9.37
CA ILE A 159 5.86 29.53 10.27
C ILE A 159 5.27 29.76 11.67
N PRO A 160 4.27 28.97 12.11
CA PRO A 160 3.71 29.14 13.45
C PRO A 160 4.73 28.74 14.53
N PRO A 161 4.65 29.34 15.74
CA PRO A 161 5.54 28.97 16.84
C PRO A 161 5.36 27.50 17.26
N ARG A 162 4.12 27.01 17.19
CA ARG A 162 3.76 25.60 17.41
C ARG A 162 2.61 25.22 16.48
N PHE A 163 2.73 24.06 15.85
CA PHE A 163 1.63 23.49 15.08
C PHE A 163 0.50 23.02 15.99
N GLY A 164 -0.72 23.46 15.71
CA GLY A 164 -1.93 23.05 16.39
C GLY A 164 -2.82 22.19 15.50
N ILE A 165 -3.70 21.43 16.13
CA ILE A 165 -4.73 20.62 15.48
C ILE A 165 -6.11 21.24 15.70
N LYS A 166 -6.97 21.16 14.71
CA LYS A 166 -8.40 21.49 14.78
C LYS A 166 -9.25 20.33 14.28
N LEU A 167 -10.54 20.37 14.56
CA LEU A 167 -11.46 19.43 13.90
C LEU A 167 -11.64 19.87 12.45
N ILE A 168 -11.81 18.90 11.56
CA ILE A 168 -12.27 19.19 10.21
C ILE A 168 -13.66 19.83 10.31
N GLU A 169 -13.89 20.90 9.54
CA GLU A 169 -15.17 21.61 9.49
C GLU A 169 -16.23 20.79 8.74
N ASP A 170 -16.66 19.71 9.38
CA ASP A 170 -17.74 18.82 8.93
C ASP A 170 -18.65 18.46 10.12
N GLU A 171 -19.96 18.56 9.91
CA GLU A 171 -20.95 18.33 10.97
C GLU A 171 -20.99 16.86 11.43
N GLY A 172 -20.69 15.91 10.54
CA GLY A 172 -20.54 14.49 10.88
C GLY A 172 -19.31 14.25 11.77
N VAL A 173 -18.18 14.85 11.41
CA VAL A 173 -16.93 14.84 12.17
C VAL A 173 -17.14 15.42 13.57
N LYS A 174 -17.74 16.61 13.69
CA LYS A 174 -18.01 17.25 14.98
C LYS A 174 -18.90 16.40 15.88
N ARG A 175 -19.98 15.82 15.33
CA ARG A 175 -20.88 14.93 16.08
C ARG A 175 -20.15 13.68 16.58
N GLN A 176 -19.40 13.01 15.72
CA GLN A 176 -18.67 11.80 16.10
C GLN A 176 -17.57 12.11 17.12
N PHE A 177 -16.84 13.21 16.94
CA PHE A 177 -15.84 13.64 17.91
C PHE A 177 -16.45 13.93 19.28
N ALA A 178 -17.61 14.60 19.36
CA ALA A 178 -18.29 14.84 20.63
C ALA A 178 -18.67 13.54 21.37
N VAL A 179 -19.04 12.49 20.62
CA VAL A 179 -19.24 11.14 21.19
C VAL A 179 -17.93 10.61 21.75
N ILE A 180 -16.85 10.62 20.96
CA ILE A 180 -15.53 10.11 21.37
C ILE A 180 -15.01 10.85 22.61
N GLU A 181 -15.09 12.18 22.62
CA GLU A 181 -14.65 13.03 23.72
C GLU A 181 -15.41 12.71 25.02
N LYS A 182 -16.73 12.49 24.94
CA LYS A 182 -17.52 12.04 26.08
C LYS A 182 -17.05 10.69 26.61
N LEU A 183 -16.81 9.71 25.73
CA LEU A 183 -16.36 8.37 26.11
C LEU A 183 -14.98 8.42 26.77
N TYR A 184 -14.06 9.20 26.21
CA TYR A 184 -12.71 9.39 26.75
C TYR A 184 -12.70 10.03 28.13
N HIS A 185 -13.59 10.97 28.42
CA HIS A 185 -13.68 11.56 29.76
C HIS A 185 -14.12 10.57 30.84
N SER A 186 -14.87 9.52 30.48
CA SER A 186 -15.27 8.45 31.39
C SER A 186 -14.37 7.20 31.34
N ALA A 187 -13.35 7.20 30.48
CA ALA A 187 -12.50 6.03 30.26
C ALA A 187 -11.44 5.90 31.37
N GLU A 188 -11.27 4.68 31.87
CA GLU A 188 -10.15 4.33 32.74
C GLU A 188 -8.94 3.85 31.94
N LEU A 189 -9.20 3.30 30.75
CA LEU A 189 -8.20 2.83 29.82
C LEU A 189 -8.69 3.08 28.39
N ILE A 190 -7.80 3.56 27.52
CA ILE A 190 -8.05 3.62 26.09
C ILE A 190 -7.19 2.58 25.37
N ILE A 191 -7.77 1.89 24.40
CA ILE A 191 -7.07 1.01 23.48
C ILE A 191 -7.14 1.63 22.09
N ASN A 192 -5.98 2.06 21.60
CA ASN A 192 -5.80 2.49 20.22
C ASN A 192 -5.86 1.28 19.28
N CYS A 193 -6.91 1.20 18.48
CA CYS A 193 -7.15 0.16 17.47
C CYS A 193 -7.06 0.72 16.04
N GLY A 194 -6.32 1.81 15.82
CA GLY A 194 -6.02 2.31 14.48
C GLY A 194 -5.20 1.30 13.66
N ASP A 195 -5.13 1.50 12.34
CA ASP A 195 -4.34 0.63 11.45
C ASP A 195 -2.86 0.60 11.89
N ALA A 196 -2.17 -0.53 11.72
CA ALA A 196 -0.80 -0.77 12.21
C ALA A 196 0.27 -0.05 11.36
N GLY A 197 0.21 1.29 11.32
CA GLY A 197 1.11 2.14 10.54
C GLY A 197 1.14 3.58 11.03
N GLN A 198 1.94 4.41 10.35
CA GLN A 198 2.14 5.83 10.69
C GLN A 198 0.82 6.61 10.70
N GLU A 199 -0.03 6.35 9.72
CA GLU A 199 -1.29 7.08 9.56
C GLU A 199 -2.28 6.72 10.69
N GLY A 200 -2.39 5.44 11.02
CA GLY A 200 -3.24 4.98 12.12
C GLY A 200 -2.79 5.55 13.47
N GLU A 201 -1.48 5.66 13.73
CA GLU A 201 -0.96 6.37 14.92
C GLU A 201 -1.34 7.85 14.91
N LEU A 202 -1.19 8.53 13.76
CA LEU A 202 -1.44 9.96 13.62
C LEU A 202 -2.91 10.29 13.86
N ILE A 203 -3.83 9.60 13.16
CA ILE A 203 -5.28 9.79 13.25
C ILE A 203 -5.74 9.68 14.71
N GLN A 204 -5.41 8.58 15.36
CA GLN A 204 -5.94 8.29 16.69
C GLN A 204 -5.35 9.20 17.76
N ARG A 205 -4.05 9.51 17.67
CA ARG A 205 -3.40 10.41 18.64
C ARG A 205 -3.84 11.86 18.49
N TRP A 206 -4.16 12.33 17.28
CA TRP A 206 -4.74 13.66 17.11
C TRP A 206 -6.12 13.77 17.76
N VAL A 207 -6.96 12.75 17.62
CA VAL A 207 -8.26 12.70 18.30
C VAL A 207 -8.07 12.70 19.82
N MET A 208 -7.15 11.88 20.35
CA MET A 208 -6.84 11.84 21.79
C MET A 208 -6.30 13.17 22.32
N GLN A 209 -5.40 13.82 21.57
CA GLN A 209 -4.85 15.13 21.93
C GLN A 209 -5.93 16.20 21.93
N LYS A 210 -6.81 16.20 20.91
CA LYS A 210 -7.90 17.16 20.79
C LYS A 210 -8.94 17.00 21.89
N ALA A 211 -9.21 15.76 22.30
CA ALA A 211 -10.12 15.41 23.39
C ALA A 211 -9.49 15.50 24.80
N GLY A 212 -8.19 15.83 24.91
CA GLY A 212 -7.54 16.02 26.20
C GLY A 212 -7.44 14.75 27.07
N VAL A 213 -7.20 13.59 26.45
CA VAL A 213 -7.08 12.29 27.14
C VAL A 213 -6.04 12.34 28.27
N LYS A 214 -6.40 11.82 29.45
CA LYS A 214 -5.54 11.77 30.65
C LYS A 214 -5.31 10.36 31.19
N CYS A 215 -6.13 9.38 30.81
CA CYS A 215 -5.99 8.00 31.25
C CYS A 215 -4.86 7.28 30.49
N PRO A 216 -4.39 6.12 30.99
CA PRO A 216 -3.45 5.27 30.25
C PRO A 216 -3.98 4.87 28.87
N VAL A 217 -3.06 4.65 27.92
CA VAL A 217 -3.38 4.23 26.55
C VAL A 217 -2.53 3.03 26.15
N LYS A 218 -3.21 1.97 25.70
CA LYS A 218 -2.61 0.77 25.10
C LYS A 218 -2.81 0.76 23.60
N ARG A 219 -2.06 -0.08 22.90
CA ARG A 219 -2.07 -0.20 21.44
C ARG A 219 -2.33 -1.64 21.00
N LEU A 220 -3.36 -1.83 20.19
CA LEU A 220 -3.66 -3.09 19.49
C LEU A 220 -2.90 -3.12 18.15
N TRP A 221 -1.79 -3.83 18.08
CA TRP A 221 -0.95 -3.86 16.87
C TRP A 221 -1.17 -5.13 16.06
N ILE A 222 -2.11 -5.10 15.12
CA ILE A 222 -2.46 -6.23 14.25
C ILE A 222 -2.46 -5.81 12.77
N SER A 223 -1.95 -6.68 11.91
CA SER A 223 -1.94 -6.54 10.44
C SER A 223 -3.05 -7.35 9.75
N SER A 224 -3.78 -8.13 10.54
CA SER A 224 -4.85 -9.01 10.08
C SER A 224 -6.09 -8.80 10.94
N MET A 225 -7.26 -8.80 10.28
CA MET A 225 -8.57 -8.64 10.92
C MET A 225 -9.29 -9.99 11.07
N THR A 226 -8.55 -11.10 11.11
CA THR A 226 -9.13 -12.40 11.47
C THR A 226 -9.56 -12.40 12.94
N ASP A 227 -10.59 -13.16 13.28
CA ASP A 227 -11.04 -13.32 14.67
C ASP A 227 -9.89 -13.76 15.58
N GLU A 228 -9.05 -14.67 15.10
CA GLU A 228 -7.86 -15.18 15.80
C GLU A 228 -6.82 -14.08 16.02
N ALA A 229 -6.48 -13.31 14.97
CA ALA A 229 -5.51 -12.22 15.09
C ALA A 229 -6.00 -11.10 16.02
N ILE A 230 -7.30 -10.78 16.00
CA ILE A 230 -7.89 -9.81 16.93
C ILE A 230 -7.78 -10.33 18.37
N ARG A 231 -8.17 -11.58 18.63
CA ARG A 231 -8.08 -12.19 19.98
C ARG A 231 -6.64 -12.22 20.49
N GLU A 232 -5.69 -12.65 19.66
CA GLU A 232 -4.27 -12.68 20.01
C GLU A 232 -3.71 -11.26 20.24
N GLY A 233 -4.11 -10.29 19.42
CA GLY A 233 -3.72 -8.90 19.55
C GLY A 233 -4.18 -8.29 20.88
N PHE A 234 -5.42 -8.56 21.31
CA PHE A 234 -5.94 -8.11 22.61
C PHE A 234 -5.26 -8.81 23.78
N ALA A 235 -4.83 -10.07 23.62
CA ALA A 235 -4.03 -10.75 24.63
C ALA A 235 -2.61 -10.15 24.77
N ASN A 236 -2.12 -9.46 23.72
CA ASN A 236 -0.74 -8.97 23.62
C ASN A 236 -0.64 -7.45 23.40
N LEU A 237 -1.55 -6.68 24.00
CA LEU A 237 -1.56 -5.21 23.90
C LEU A 237 -0.22 -4.59 24.28
N LYS A 238 0.19 -3.59 23.50
CA LYS A 238 1.45 -2.87 23.70
C LYS A 238 1.21 -1.54 24.41
N GLU A 239 2.26 -0.99 25.02
CA GLU A 239 2.22 0.39 25.50
C GLU A 239 2.23 1.35 24.32
N GLN A 240 1.39 2.39 24.35
CA GLN A 240 1.38 3.42 23.29
C GLN A 240 2.76 4.07 23.11
N GLY A 241 3.55 4.21 24.19
CA GLY A 241 4.89 4.78 24.14
C GLY A 241 5.86 4.06 23.19
N GLN A 242 5.65 2.76 22.92
CA GLN A 242 6.48 1.98 21.99
C GLN A 242 6.39 2.49 20.54
N TYR A 243 5.31 3.20 20.20
CA TYR A 243 5.04 3.74 18.85
C TYR A 243 5.22 5.26 18.77
N GLN A 244 5.91 5.86 19.76
CA GLN A 244 6.14 7.30 19.78
C GLN A 244 6.92 7.80 18.56
N SER A 245 7.98 7.08 18.16
CA SER A 245 8.78 7.43 16.98
C SER A 245 7.96 7.35 15.68
N LEU A 246 7.08 6.33 15.58
CA LEU A 246 6.16 6.15 14.47
C LEU A 246 5.16 7.32 14.34
N TYR A 247 4.58 7.74 15.47
CA TYR A 247 3.73 8.93 15.53
C TYR A 247 4.50 10.20 15.14
N LEU A 248 5.73 10.38 15.65
CA LEU A 248 6.54 11.55 15.33
C LEU A 248 6.88 11.63 13.84
N ALA A 249 7.13 10.51 13.17
CA ALA A 249 7.34 10.48 11.73
C ALA A 249 6.06 10.89 10.96
N GLY A 250 4.90 10.35 11.33
CA GLY A 250 3.61 10.76 10.76
C GLY A 250 3.34 12.26 10.94
N LEU A 251 3.56 12.79 12.15
CA LEU A 251 3.41 14.21 12.46
C LEU A 251 4.40 15.06 11.65
N SER A 252 5.65 14.63 11.55
CA SER A 252 6.70 15.32 10.80
C SER A 252 6.35 15.43 9.33
N ARG A 253 5.81 14.36 8.72
CA ARG A 253 5.29 14.39 7.34
C ARG A 253 4.17 15.42 7.19
N ALA A 254 3.15 15.37 8.06
CA ALA A 254 2.02 16.30 7.98
C ALA A 254 2.44 17.76 8.12
N VAL A 255 3.32 18.06 9.09
CA VAL A 255 3.89 19.40 9.30
C VAL A 255 4.73 19.85 8.11
N GLY A 256 5.56 18.96 7.56
CA GLY A 256 6.39 19.27 6.42
C GLY A 256 5.58 19.57 5.17
N ASP A 257 4.59 18.73 4.85
CA ASP A 257 3.71 18.93 3.71
C ASP A 257 2.87 20.23 3.86
N TRP A 258 2.44 20.58 5.09
CA TRP A 258 1.79 21.86 5.37
C TRP A 258 2.74 23.04 5.16
N LEU A 259 3.96 23.00 5.72
CA LEU A 259 4.95 24.08 5.61
C LEU A 259 5.29 24.36 4.16
N LEU A 260 5.61 23.31 3.39
CA LEU A 260 5.96 23.44 2.00
C LEU A 260 4.77 23.86 1.15
N GLY A 261 3.65 23.13 1.26
CA GLY A 261 2.48 23.34 0.42
C GLY A 261 1.86 24.72 0.61
N MET A 262 1.63 25.14 1.86
CA MET A 262 1.00 26.42 2.18
C MET A 262 1.89 27.60 1.76
N ASN A 263 3.18 27.56 2.07
CA ASN A 263 4.09 28.65 1.74
C ASN A 263 4.35 28.74 0.24
N ALA A 264 4.77 27.65 -0.40
CA ALA A 264 5.14 27.67 -1.81
C ALA A 264 3.94 28.01 -2.71
N THR A 265 2.75 27.47 -2.42
CA THR A 265 1.54 27.78 -3.18
C THR A 265 1.20 29.28 -3.10
N ARG A 266 1.20 29.87 -1.90
CA ARG A 266 0.89 31.30 -1.74
C ARG A 266 1.97 32.18 -2.38
N LEU A 267 3.24 31.83 -2.18
CA LEU A 267 4.39 32.52 -2.74
C LEU A 267 4.31 32.61 -4.26
N TYR A 268 4.20 31.46 -4.94
CA TYR A 268 4.19 31.43 -6.41
C TYR A 268 2.90 32.03 -6.98
N THR A 269 1.75 31.79 -6.35
CA THR A 269 0.49 32.40 -6.77
C THR A 269 0.54 33.92 -6.71
N LEU A 270 1.11 34.50 -5.65
CA LEU A 270 1.22 35.96 -5.50
C LEU A 270 2.29 36.56 -6.40
N LYS A 271 3.47 35.94 -6.49
CA LYS A 271 4.60 36.46 -7.27
C LYS A 271 4.34 36.35 -8.77
N TYR A 272 3.94 35.17 -9.24
CA TYR A 272 3.88 34.82 -10.65
C TYR A 272 2.46 34.66 -11.20
N GLY A 273 1.44 34.49 -10.35
CA GLY A 273 0.06 34.36 -10.83
C GLY A 273 -0.43 35.62 -11.56
N ASN A 274 -1.20 35.43 -12.62
CA ASN A 274 -1.89 36.50 -13.33
C ASN A 274 -3.22 36.85 -12.62
N ASN A 275 -3.12 37.50 -11.46
CA ASN A 275 -4.27 37.79 -10.60
C ASN A 275 -4.83 39.19 -10.88
N SER A 276 -5.59 39.35 -11.96
CA SER A 276 -6.37 40.57 -12.22
C SER A 276 -7.78 40.41 -11.64
N TYR A 277 -8.25 41.38 -10.86
CA TYR A 277 -9.66 41.53 -10.41
C TYR A 277 -10.32 40.28 -9.80
N GLY A 278 -9.71 39.68 -8.77
CA GLY A 278 -10.37 38.67 -7.92
C GLY A 278 -10.64 37.31 -8.56
N ARG A 279 -10.22 37.08 -9.81
CA ARG A 279 -10.19 35.76 -10.48
C ARG A 279 -8.75 35.39 -10.79
N GLY A 280 -8.01 35.00 -9.75
CA GLY A 280 -6.62 34.58 -9.87
C GLY A 280 -6.47 33.06 -10.04
N GLN A 281 -5.60 32.62 -10.94
CA GLN A 281 -5.21 31.22 -11.02
C GLN A 281 -4.32 30.85 -9.83
N VAL A 282 -4.72 29.84 -9.05
CA VAL A 282 -3.89 29.31 -7.97
C VAL A 282 -2.76 28.46 -8.55
N LEU A 283 -1.52 28.85 -8.28
CA LEU A 283 -0.32 28.10 -8.62
C LEU A 283 0.07 27.18 -7.45
N SER A 284 -0.67 26.08 -7.27
CA SER A 284 -0.36 25.08 -6.25
C SER A 284 0.97 24.36 -6.49
N ILE A 285 1.75 24.28 -5.41
CA ILE A 285 3.04 23.59 -5.32
C ILE A 285 2.99 22.66 -4.13
N GLY A 286 3.62 21.49 -4.25
CA GLY A 286 3.77 20.56 -3.14
C GLY A 286 4.69 19.41 -3.48
N ARG A 287 5.23 18.78 -2.43
CA ARG A 287 6.25 17.72 -2.52
C ARG A 287 5.92 16.61 -3.52
N VAL A 288 4.64 16.27 -3.70
CA VAL A 288 4.23 15.16 -4.57
C VAL A 288 3.64 15.65 -5.89
N GLN A 289 2.80 16.69 -5.88
CA GLN A 289 2.17 17.21 -7.10
C GLN A 289 3.18 17.84 -8.06
N THR A 290 4.18 18.56 -7.54
CA THR A 290 5.15 19.30 -8.35
C THR A 290 6.11 18.39 -9.11
N PRO A 291 6.78 17.38 -8.50
CA PRO A 291 7.60 16.45 -9.29
C PRO A 291 6.77 15.57 -10.21
N THR A 292 5.51 15.27 -9.88
CA THR A 292 4.60 14.56 -10.80
C THR A 292 4.33 15.40 -12.05
N LEU A 293 4.06 16.70 -11.89
CA LEU A 293 3.92 17.63 -13.01
C LEU A 293 5.22 17.74 -13.81
N ALA A 294 6.37 17.80 -13.13
CA ALA A 294 7.69 17.86 -13.77
C ALA A 294 7.95 16.65 -14.68
N LEU A 295 7.55 15.43 -14.27
CA LEU A 295 7.64 14.25 -15.14
C LEU A 295 6.86 14.43 -16.44
N ILE A 296 5.64 14.98 -16.36
CA ILE A 296 4.77 15.20 -17.52
C ILE A 296 5.32 16.31 -18.41
N VAL A 297 5.80 17.41 -17.82
CA VAL A 297 6.44 18.52 -18.55
C VAL A 297 7.71 18.05 -19.26
N GLN A 298 8.55 17.26 -18.60
CA GLN A 298 9.76 16.70 -19.20
C GLN A 298 9.43 15.81 -20.40
N ARG A 299 8.42 14.92 -20.28
CA ARG A 299 7.93 14.12 -21.40
C ARG A 299 7.38 14.99 -22.54
N GLN A 300 6.66 16.07 -22.21
CA GLN A 300 6.15 16.99 -23.23
C GLN A 300 7.31 17.65 -23.99
N LYS A 301 8.33 18.14 -23.28
CA LYS A 301 9.53 18.71 -23.89
C LYS A 301 10.31 17.72 -24.75
N GLU A 302 10.45 16.47 -24.31
CA GLU A 302 11.06 15.39 -25.10
C GLU A 302 10.33 15.19 -26.43
N ILE A 303 9.00 15.26 -26.42
CA ILE A 303 8.16 15.12 -27.62
C ILE A 303 8.29 16.35 -28.52
N ASP A 304 8.18 17.54 -27.95
CA ASP A 304 8.20 18.80 -28.70
C ASP A 304 9.55 19.06 -29.39
N HIS A 305 10.65 18.65 -28.76
CA HIS A 305 12.01 18.81 -29.30
C HIS A 305 12.51 17.59 -30.08
N PHE A 306 11.69 16.54 -30.21
CA PHE A 306 12.09 15.32 -30.92
C PHE A 306 12.24 15.60 -32.42
N LYS A 307 13.41 15.27 -32.97
CA LYS A 307 13.67 15.32 -34.42
C LYS A 307 13.75 13.88 -34.94
N PRO A 308 12.82 13.44 -35.81
CA PRO A 308 12.90 12.13 -36.43
C PRO A 308 14.20 11.95 -37.21
N GLU A 309 14.88 10.85 -36.98
CA GLU A 309 16.09 10.44 -37.68
C GLU A 309 15.80 9.18 -38.51
N PRO A 310 16.16 9.15 -39.80
CA PRO A 310 16.02 7.96 -40.61
C PRO A 310 16.98 6.86 -40.14
N TYR A 311 16.53 5.62 -40.22
CA TYR A 311 17.35 4.43 -40.03
C TYR A 311 16.88 3.32 -40.96
N TRP A 312 17.80 2.47 -41.39
CA TRP A 312 17.49 1.37 -42.31
C TRP A 312 17.54 0.05 -41.58
N VAL A 313 16.55 -0.80 -41.86
CA VAL A 313 16.47 -2.17 -41.33
C VAL A 313 16.67 -3.13 -42.49
N LEU A 314 17.76 -3.90 -42.41
CA LEU A 314 18.02 -5.01 -43.32
C LEU A 314 17.29 -6.25 -42.82
N ALA A 315 16.42 -6.78 -43.66
CA ALA A 315 15.67 -8.01 -43.41
C ALA A 315 15.69 -8.87 -44.65
N THR A 316 15.41 -10.16 -44.50
CA THR A 316 15.22 -11.06 -45.65
C THR A 316 14.08 -12.02 -45.38
N VAL A 317 13.34 -12.37 -46.43
CA VAL A 317 12.30 -13.40 -46.36
C VAL A 317 12.87 -14.71 -46.89
N TYR A 318 12.85 -15.75 -46.06
CA TYR A 318 13.20 -17.12 -46.41
C TYR A 318 12.07 -18.05 -45.96
N ARG A 319 11.48 -18.81 -46.90
CA ARG A 319 10.34 -19.72 -46.66
C ARG A 319 9.19 -19.01 -45.91
N ASP A 320 8.72 -17.90 -46.49
CA ASP A 320 7.63 -17.04 -45.97
C ASP A 320 7.87 -16.47 -44.56
N THR A 321 9.10 -16.58 -44.05
CA THR A 321 9.48 -16.09 -42.73
C THR A 321 10.46 -14.94 -42.88
N GLN A 322 10.13 -13.79 -42.27
CA GLN A 322 11.02 -12.64 -42.25
C GLN A 322 12.06 -12.76 -41.14
N PHE A 323 13.33 -12.73 -41.52
CA PHE A 323 14.47 -12.63 -40.62
C PHE A 323 15.03 -11.21 -40.64
N THR A 324 15.49 -10.71 -39.49
CA THR A 324 16.10 -9.37 -39.36
C THR A 324 17.59 -9.50 -39.06
N ALA A 325 18.41 -8.64 -39.65
CA ALA A 325 19.86 -8.65 -39.43
C ALA A 325 20.21 -8.47 -37.93
N THR A 326 21.17 -9.25 -37.42
CA THR A 326 21.56 -9.21 -36.00
C THR A 326 22.35 -7.95 -35.63
N ARG A 327 23.02 -7.35 -36.62
CA ARG A 327 23.75 -6.07 -36.49
C ARG A 327 22.85 -4.90 -36.08
N GLY A 328 21.53 -5.05 -36.21
CA GLY A 328 20.55 -4.04 -35.83
C GLY A 328 20.24 -3.06 -36.96
N ARG A 329 19.94 -1.81 -36.60
CA ARG A 329 19.61 -0.73 -37.54
C ARG A 329 20.87 -0.04 -38.07
N PHE A 330 20.85 0.35 -39.35
CA PHE A 330 21.87 1.19 -39.96
C PHE A 330 21.46 2.66 -39.84
N SER A 331 22.41 3.53 -39.49
CA SER A 331 22.19 4.99 -39.36
C SER A 331 22.43 5.76 -40.66
N SER A 332 22.99 5.11 -41.69
CA SER A 332 23.19 5.69 -43.02
C SER A 332 22.64 4.78 -44.12
N ARG A 333 22.17 5.39 -45.20
CA ARG A 333 21.66 4.67 -46.36
C ARG A 333 22.77 3.87 -47.03
N GLU A 334 23.96 4.45 -47.14
CA GLU A 334 25.12 3.89 -47.82
C GLU A 334 25.67 2.66 -47.09
N GLU A 335 25.63 2.61 -45.75
CA GLU A 335 25.94 1.36 -45.03
C GLU A 335 24.88 0.29 -45.25
N GLY A 336 23.60 0.67 -45.24
CA GLY A 336 22.49 -0.25 -45.48
C GLY A 336 22.55 -0.86 -46.88
N GLU A 337 22.79 -0.03 -47.90
CA GLU A 337 22.91 -0.46 -49.30
C GLU A 337 24.16 -1.34 -49.49
N ARG A 338 25.31 -0.99 -48.90
CA ARG A 338 26.49 -1.86 -48.93
C ARG A 338 26.21 -3.24 -48.31
N ALA A 339 25.50 -3.28 -47.18
CA ALA A 339 25.11 -4.55 -46.55
C ALA A 339 24.02 -5.30 -47.32
N PHE A 340 23.21 -4.61 -48.12
CA PHE A 340 22.22 -5.21 -49.01
C PHE A 340 22.87 -5.84 -50.24
N SER A 341 23.81 -5.14 -50.89
CA SER A 341 24.53 -5.66 -52.07
C SER A 341 25.36 -6.90 -51.75
N THR A 342 25.82 -7.08 -50.51
CA THR A 342 26.60 -8.28 -50.13
C THR A 342 25.77 -9.55 -50.05
N ILE A 343 24.44 -9.44 -49.90
CA ILE A 343 23.53 -10.58 -49.69
C ILE A 343 22.63 -10.87 -50.90
N GLU A 344 22.51 -9.94 -51.84
CA GLU A 344 21.70 -10.10 -53.03
C GLU A 344 22.24 -11.20 -53.95
N GLY A 345 21.34 -12.04 -54.50
CA GLY A 345 21.70 -13.16 -55.38
C GLY A 345 22.44 -14.34 -54.71
N LYS A 346 22.79 -14.24 -53.42
CA LYS A 346 23.45 -15.31 -52.66
C LYS A 346 22.45 -16.14 -51.85
N PRO A 347 22.72 -17.43 -51.60
CA PRO A 347 21.81 -18.29 -50.85
C PRO A 347 21.83 -17.95 -49.36
N PHE A 348 20.65 -17.96 -48.74
CA PHE A 348 20.48 -17.85 -47.29
C PHE A 348 20.64 -19.23 -46.65
N THR A 349 21.48 -19.33 -45.61
CA THR A 349 21.79 -20.61 -44.95
C THR A 349 21.44 -20.56 -43.47
N ILE A 350 20.71 -21.55 -42.97
CA ILE A 350 20.40 -21.67 -41.54
C ILE A 350 21.64 -22.17 -40.78
N THR A 351 22.08 -21.40 -39.79
CA THR A 351 23.28 -21.69 -38.99
C THR A 351 22.93 -22.34 -37.65
N SER A 352 21.77 -22.00 -37.08
CA SER A 352 21.33 -22.54 -35.80
C SER A 352 19.81 -22.52 -35.66
N VAL A 353 19.27 -23.59 -35.08
CA VAL A 353 17.87 -23.68 -34.65
C VAL A 353 17.89 -24.07 -33.18
N THR A 354 17.44 -23.17 -32.31
CA THR A 354 17.44 -23.37 -30.87
C THR A 354 16.02 -23.27 -30.34
N LYS A 355 15.49 -24.36 -29.77
CA LYS A 355 14.20 -24.37 -29.06
C LYS A 355 14.46 -24.42 -27.55
N LYS A 356 14.14 -23.33 -26.84
CA LYS A 356 14.24 -23.25 -25.38
C LYS A 356 12.86 -23.29 -24.76
N LYS A 357 12.63 -24.26 -23.87
CA LYS A 357 11.43 -24.28 -23.02
C LYS A 357 11.56 -23.20 -21.95
N GLY A 358 10.47 -22.50 -21.68
CA GLY A 358 10.34 -21.48 -20.65
C GLY A 358 9.03 -21.64 -19.90
N ALA A 359 8.96 -21.02 -18.73
CA ALA A 359 7.75 -20.95 -17.91
C ALA A 359 7.51 -19.51 -17.50
N GLU A 360 6.26 -19.08 -17.53
CA GLU A 360 5.81 -17.76 -17.13
C GLU A 360 4.83 -17.92 -15.97
N GLN A 361 5.25 -17.46 -14.80
CA GLN A 361 4.45 -17.52 -13.58
C GLN A 361 3.22 -16.60 -13.66
N PRO A 362 2.14 -16.90 -12.89
CA PRO A 362 1.03 -15.97 -12.71
C PRO A 362 1.52 -14.59 -12.30
N ARG A 363 0.79 -13.52 -12.65
CA ARG A 363 1.09 -12.19 -12.08
C ARG A 363 0.75 -12.17 -10.59
N GLN A 364 1.40 -11.27 -9.86
CA GLN A 364 1.09 -11.04 -8.46
C GLN A 364 -0.35 -10.53 -8.27
N LEU A 365 -0.89 -10.67 -7.06
CA LEU A 365 -2.19 -10.13 -6.71
C LEU A 365 -2.20 -8.60 -6.83
N TYR A 366 -3.39 -8.00 -6.78
CA TYR A 366 -3.52 -6.57 -6.93
C TYR A 366 -3.16 -5.84 -5.63
N ASP A 367 -2.27 -4.87 -5.75
CA ASP A 367 -2.30 -3.65 -4.95
C ASP A 367 -3.21 -2.61 -5.64
N LEU A 368 -3.38 -1.43 -5.03
CA LEU A 368 -4.21 -0.37 -5.64
C LEU A 368 -3.67 0.10 -7.00
N THR A 369 -2.35 0.29 -7.12
CA THR A 369 -1.72 0.89 -8.30
C THR A 369 -1.84 -0.04 -9.51
N SER A 370 -1.56 -1.33 -9.32
CA SER A 370 -1.67 -2.36 -10.34
C SER A 370 -3.11 -2.57 -10.79
N LEU A 371 -4.10 -2.46 -9.88
CA LEU A 371 -5.51 -2.48 -10.24
C LEU A 371 -5.90 -1.26 -11.09
N GLN A 372 -5.50 -0.06 -10.68
CA GLN A 372 -5.72 1.18 -11.45
C GLN A 372 -5.09 1.12 -12.84
N VAL A 373 -3.88 0.58 -12.96
CA VAL A 373 -3.19 0.40 -14.24
C VAL A 373 -3.94 -0.55 -15.16
N ASP A 374 -4.40 -1.70 -14.67
CA ASP A 374 -5.14 -2.66 -15.49
C ASP A 374 -6.53 -2.13 -15.86
N CYS A 375 -7.23 -1.44 -14.96
CA CYS A 375 -8.52 -0.80 -15.25
C CYS A 375 -8.39 0.30 -16.30
N ASN A 376 -7.34 1.13 -16.23
CA ASN A 376 -7.08 2.16 -17.23
C ASN A 376 -6.75 1.56 -18.60
N ARG A 377 -5.90 0.53 -18.65
CA ARG A 377 -5.53 -0.14 -19.90
C ARG A 377 -6.71 -0.82 -20.57
N LYS A 378 -7.48 -1.61 -19.82
CA LYS A 378 -8.58 -2.43 -20.35
C LYS A 378 -9.87 -1.64 -20.57
N PHE A 379 -10.19 -0.71 -19.68
CA PHE A 379 -11.50 -0.05 -19.66
C PHE A 379 -11.43 1.47 -19.82
N GLY A 380 -10.23 2.07 -19.80
CA GLY A 380 -10.08 3.52 -19.86
C GLY A 380 -10.48 4.26 -18.58
N PHE A 381 -10.69 3.54 -17.47
CA PHE A 381 -11.03 4.16 -16.19
C PHE A 381 -9.89 5.03 -15.67
N SER A 382 -10.22 6.18 -15.08
CA SER A 382 -9.23 6.98 -14.36
C SER A 382 -8.79 6.27 -13.07
N ALA A 383 -7.67 6.71 -12.51
CA ALA A 383 -7.18 6.26 -11.22
C ALA A 383 -8.23 6.50 -10.10
N GLU A 384 -8.87 7.68 -10.13
CA GLU A 384 -9.92 8.06 -9.18
C GLU A 384 -11.19 7.23 -9.36
N MET A 385 -11.66 7.05 -10.60
CA MET A 385 -12.83 6.21 -10.87
C MET A 385 -12.61 4.77 -10.38
N THR A 386 -11.42 4.21 -10.61
CA THR A 386 -11.07 2.87 -10.14
C THR A 386 -11.08 2.82 -8.61
N LEU A 387 -10.46 3.80 -7.93
CA LEU A 387 -10.43 3.89 -6.47
C LEU A 387 -11.84 3.97 -5.87
N ASN A 388 -12.70 4.84 -6.41
CA ASN A 388 -14.08 4.96 -5.96
C ASN A 388 -14.87 3.66 -6.16
N THR A 389 -14.69 3.01 -7.32
CA THR A 389 -15.38 1.75 -7.63
C THR A 389 -14.97 0.64 -6.67
N ILE A 390 -13.67 0.46 -6.40
CA ILE A 390 -13.21 -0.57 -5.47
C ILE A 390 -13.55 -0.24 -4.02
N GLN A 391 -13.61 1.05 -3.65
CA GLN A 391 -14.09 1.50 -2.35
C GLN A 391 -15.54 1.05 -2.11
N THR A 392 -16.42 1.22 -3.10
CA THR A 392 -17.80 0.73 -3.04
C THR A 392 -17.86 -0.80 -2.89
N LEU A 393 -17.06 -1.54 -3.65
CA LEU A 393 -16.99 -3.01 -3.54
C LEU A 393 -16.53 -3.47 -2.14
N TYR A 394 -15.54 -2.79 -1.56
CA TYR A 394 -15.05 -3.05 -0.21
C TYR A 394 -16.11 -2.76 0.86
N GLU A 395 -16.79 -1.62 0.79
CA GLU A 395 -17.85 -1.25 1.74
C GLU A 395 -19.02 -2.24 1.72
N ARG A 396 -19.27 -2.84 0.56
CA ARG A 396 -20.24 -3.94 0.36
C ARG A 396 -19.70 -5.31 0.76
N LYS A 397 -18.48 -5.38 1.31
CA LYS A 397 -17.78 -6.61 1.75
C LYS A 397 -17.53 -7.63 0.64
N LEU A 398 -17.38 -7.18 -0.62
CA LEU A 398 -17.13 -8.06 -1.77
C LEU A 398 -15.65 -8.26 -2.04
N THR A 399 -14.83 -7.25 -1.72
CA THR A 399 -13.37 -7.28 -1.82
C THR A 399 -12.73 -6.86 -0.49
N THR A 400 -11.45 -7.15 -0.33
CA THR A 400 -10.67 -6.66 0.83
C THR A 400 -10.32 -5.18 0.67
N TYR A 401 -9.71 -4.62 1.72
CA TYR A 401 -9.41 -3.18 1.79
C TYR A 401 -8.62 -2.71 0.56
N PRO A 402 -9.01 -1.59 -0.08
CA PRO A 402 -8.48 -1.27 -1.40
C PRO A 402 -7.25 -0.36 -1.42
N ARG A 403 -6.91 0.31 -0.33
CA ARG A 403 -5.84 1.32 -0.30
C ARG A 403 -4.51 0.73 0.15
N VAL A 404 -4.12 -0.36 -0.50
CA VAL A 404 -2.96 -1.18 -0.13
C VAL A 404 -1.83 -1.02 -1.13
N ASP A 405 -0.60 -1.14 -0.64
CA ASP A 405 0.65 -1.03 -1.41
C ASP A 405 1.38 -2.38 -1.54
N THR A 406 0.81 -3.47 -1.01
CA THR A 406 1.35 -4.83 -1.13
C THR A 406 0.52 -5.72 -2.06
N GLN A 407 1.22 -6.65 -2.70
CA GLN A 407 0.65 -7.69 -3.56
C GLN A 407 0.68 -9.08 -2.91
N PHE A 408 1.01 -9.14 -1.62
CA PHE A 408 1.10 -10.36 -0.82
C PHE A 408 -0.09 -10.51 0.13
N LEU A 409 -0.39 -11.75 0.50
CA LEU A 409 -1.28 -12.13 1.58
C LEU A 409 -0.45 -12.52 2.81
N SER A 410 -1.01 -12.31 3.99
CA SER A 410 -0.45 -12.86 5.22
C SER A 410 -0.75 -14.36 5.30
N ASP A 411 0.09 -15.09 6.03
CA ASP A 411 0.05 -16.56 6.06
C ASP A 411 -1.28 -17.08 6.67
N ASP A 412 -1.89 -16.32 7.58
CA ASP A 412 -3.18 -16.63 8.22
C ASP A 412 -4.40 -16.54 7.27
N ILE A 413 -4.23 -16.00 6.07
CA ILE A 413 -5.29 -15.94 5.04
C ILE A 413 -5.39 -17.25 4.26
N TYR A 414 -4.30 -18.02 4.14
CA TYR A 414 -4.29 -19.25 3.34
C TYR A 414 -5.41 -20.25 3.71
N PRO A 415 -5.70 -20.53 5.00
CA PRO A 415 -6.81 -21.42 5.38
C PRO A 415 -8.19 -20.95 4.91
N LYS A 416 -8.36 -19.65 4.60
CA LYS A 416 -9.62 -19.07 4.12
C LYS A 416 -9.79 -19.17 2.60
N CYS A 417 -8.71 -19.38 1.84
CA CYS A 417 -8.76 -19.42 0.38
C CYS A 417 -9.73 -20.48 -0.20
N PRO A 418 -9.86 -21.70 0.36
CA PRO A 418 -10.86 -22.67 -0.11
C PRO A 418 -12.30 -22.14 -0.04
N GLN A 419 -12.64 -21.41 1.02
CA GLN A 419 -13.98 -20.83 1.18
C GLN A 419 -14.18 -19.65 0.21
N ILE A 420 -13.15 -18.84 -0.03
CA ILE A 420 -13.18 -17.78 -1.05
C ILE A 420 -13.42 -18.37 -2.43
N MET A 421 -12.74 -19.46 -2.78
CA MET A 421 -12.93 -20.19 -4.04
C MET A 421 -14.35 -20.75 -4.19
N ASN A 422 -14.93 -21.28 -3.12
CA ASN A 422 -16.34 -21.73 -3.12
C ASN A 422 -17.29 -20.55 -3.41
N GLY A 423 -17.06 -19.41 -2.79
CA GLY A 423 -17.76 -18.17 -3.10
C GLY A 423 -17.70 -17.79 -4.57
N LEU A 424 -16.49 -17.79 -5.14
CA LEU A 424 -16.27 -17.50 -6.56
C LEU A 424 -16.94 -18.53 -7.48
N TYR A 425 -16.96 -19.81 -7.11
CA TYR A 425 -17.67 -20.86 -7.85
C TYR A 425 -19.19 -20.60 -7.92
N GLN A 426 -19.76 -20.03 -6.85
CA GLN A 426 -21.18 -19.70 -6.77
C GLN A 426 -21.54 -18.37 -7.44
N THR A 427 -20.58 -17.47 -7.59
CA THR A 427 -20.79 -16.16 -8.23
C THR A 427 -21.38 -16.31 -9.63
N ALA A 428 -22.54 -15.70 -9.85
CA ALA A 428 -23.22 -15.68 -11.12
C ALA A 428 -23.53 -14.25 -11.55
N PHE A 429 -23.27 -13.94 -12.83
CA PHE A 429 -23.69 -12.69 -13.46
C PHE A 429 -24.70 -13.02 -14.54
N ALA A 430 -25.88 -12.41 -14.49
CA ALA A 430 -26.97 -12.69 -15.43
C ALA A 430 -27.25 -14.21 -15.61
N GLY A 431 -27.25 -14.96 -14.51
CA GLY A 431 -27.46 -16.41 -14.50
C GLY A 431 -26.26 -17.27 -14.91
N GLN A 432 -25.15 -16.68 -15.36
CA GLN A 432 -23.95 -17.40 -15.77
C GLN A 432 -22.89 -17.45 -14.67
N ARG A 433 -22.45 -18.65 -14.29
CA ARG A 433 -21.37 -18.86 -13.33
C ARG A 433 -19.99 -18.72 -13.99
N LEU A 434 -19.60 -17.47 -14.22
CA LEU A 434 -18.42 -17.10 -15.00
C LEU A 434 -17.11 -17.78 -14.53
N TYR A 435 -16.96 -18.02 -13.23
CA TYR A 435 -15.73 -18.58 -12.65
C TYR A 435 -15.81 -20.08 -12.35
N ALA A 436 -16.98 -20.71 -12.46
CA ALA A 436 -17.17 -22.10 -12.01
C ALA A 436 -16.25 -23.07 -12.74
N GLY A 437 -16.04 -22.88 -14.05
CA GLY A 437 -15.10 -23.70 -14.84
C GLY A 437 -13.66 -23.58 -14.34
N LEU A 438 -13.20 -22.35 -14.07
CA LEU A 438 -11.85 -22.09 -13.58
C LEU A 438 -11.62 -22.69 -12.18
N VAL A 439 -12.56 -22.44 -11.26
CA VAL A 439 -12.44 -22.96 -9.89
C VAL A 439 -12.50 -24.49 -9.87
N LYS A 440 -13.35 -25.11 -10.71
CA LYS A 440 -13.48 -26.57 -10.78
C LYS A 440 -12.16 -27.25 -11.16
N THR A 441 -11.34 -26.65 -12.04
CA THR A 441 -10.03 -27.18 -12.43
C THR A 441 -9.04 -27.24 -11.27
N LEU A 442 -9.18 -26.36 -10.28
CA LEU A 442 -8.37 -26.34 -9.06
C LEU A 442 -8.92 -27.25 -7.95
N GLY A 443 -10.16 -27.74 -8.10
CA GLY A 443 -10.84 -28.55 -7.09
C GLY A 443 -10.23 -29.95 -6.90
N GLY A 444 -10.46 -30.54 -5.72
CA GLY A 444 -10.03 -31.91 -5.41
C GLY A 444 -8.57 -32.05 -4.96
N LYS A 445 -7.81 -30.96 -4.89
CA LYS A 445 -6.45 -30.90 -4.33
C LYS A 445 -6.31 -29.68 -3.41
N PRO A 446 -5.40 -29.72 -2.41
CA PRO A 446 -5.02 -28.52 -1.67
C PRO A 446 -4.51 -27.43 -2.63
N LEU A 447 -4.87 -26.18 -2.37
CA LEU A 447 -4.37 -25.04 -3.13
C LEU A 447 -2.85 -24.88 -2.91
N PRO A 448 -2.07 -24.42 -3.89
CA PRO A 448 -0.65 -24.16 -3.67
C PRO A 448 -0.41 -23.04 -2.65
N GLU A 449 0.37 -23.31 -1.61
CA GLU A 449 0.79 -22.33 -0.59
C GLU A 449 2.16 -21.72 -0.96
N SER A 450 2.18 -20.92 -2.02
CA SER A 450 3.43 -20.32 -2.52
C SER A 450 3.83 -19.10 -1.69
N ARG A 451 5.11 -19.02 -1.27
CA ARG A 451 5.73 -17.80 -0.69
C ARG A 451 5.63 -16.56 -1.57
N ARG A 452 5.36 -16.76 -2.86
CA ARG A 452 5.16 -15.66 -3.80
C ARG A 452 3.82 -14.95 -3.60
N VAL A 453 2.85 -15.64 -3.01
CA VAL A 453 1.51 -15.14 -2.68
C VAL A 453 1.38 -14.89 -1.18
N PHE A 454 1.86 -15.82 -0.35
CA PHE A 454 1.76 -15.76 1.12
C PHE A 454 3.12 -15.43 1.74
N ASP A 455 3.28 -14.19 2.19
CA ASP A 455 4.48 -13.73 2.87
C ASP A 455 4.13 -12.61 3.86
N SER A 456 3.91 -13.00 5.12
CA SER A 456 3.62 -12.05 6.20
C SER A 456 4.70 -10.98 6.39
N SER A 457 5.95 -11.21 5.97
CA SER A 457 7.02 -10.21 6.04
C SER A 457 6.89 -9.09 5.00
N LYS A 458 6.03 -9.28 3.99
CA LYS A 458 5.70 -8.32 2.92
C LYS A 458 4.35 -7.66 3.11
N VAL A 459 3.70 -7.88 4.26
CA VAL A 459 2.43 -7.29 4.63
C VAL A 459 2.67 -6.32 5.79
N THR A 460 2.25 -5.07 5.62
CA THR A 460 2.31 -4.05 6.67
C THR A 460 1.03 -4.09 7.51
N ASP A 461 0.17 -3.10 7.35
CA ASP A 461 -1.15 -2.93 7.97
C ASP A 461 -2.28 -3.62 7.19
N HIS A 462 -2.10 -3.80 5.88
CA HIS A 462 -3.08 -4.44 5.00
C HIS A 462 -2.42 -5.37 3.99
N HIS A 463 -3.15 -6.38 3.54
CA HIS A 463 -2.71 -7.32 2.50
C HIS A 463 -3.30 -6.99 1.12
N ALA A 464 -2.93 -7.75 0.08
CA ALA A 464 -3.41 -7.55 -1.29
C ALA A 464 -4.95 -7.56 -1.45
N ILE A 465 -5.42 -6.91 -2.50
CA ILE A 465 -6.84 -6.83 -2.88
C ILE A 465 -7.28 -8.17 -3.46
N ILE A 466 -8.18 -8.85 -2.76
CA ILE A 466 -8.78 -10.14 -3.15
C ILE A 466 -10.30 -10.13 -2.94
N PRO A 467 -11.05 -11.07 -3.54
CA PRO A 467 -12.45 -11.28 -3.21
C PRO A 467 -12.60 -11.84 -1.80
N THR A 468 -13.71 -11.51 -1.12
CA THR A 468 -14.02 -12.06 0.22
C THR A 468 -14.67 -13.45 0.18
N GLY A 469 -15.11 -13.89 -0.99
CA GLY A 469 -15.93 -15.10 -1.15
C GLY A 469 -17.44 -14.85 -1.01
N VAL A 470 -17.87 -13.62 -0.68
CA VAL A 470 -19.29 -13.27 -0.73
C VAL A 470 -19.72 -13.13 -2.20
N PRO A 471 -20.72 -13.90 -2.69
CA PRO A 471 -21.19 -13.77 -4.06
C PRO A 471 -21.79 -12.38 -4.32
N PRO A 472 -21.29 -11.61 -5.29
CA PRO A 472 -21.78 -10.27 -5.56
C PRO A 472 -23.17 -10.29 -6.18
N GLN A 473 -24.01 -9.33 -5.81
CA GLN A 473 -25.35 -9.12 -6.38
C GLN A 473 -25.54 -7.66 -6.78
N GLY A 474 -26.27 -7.36 -7.86
CA GLY A 474 -26.59 -5.99 -8.25
C GLY A 474 -25.36 -5.08 -8.43
N LEU A 475 -24.32 -5.57 -9.12
CA LEU A 475 -23.18 -4.73 -9.50
C LEU A 475 -23.52 -3.87 -10.73
N THR A 476 -23.10 -2.61 -10.71
CA THR A 476 -23.00 -1.79 -11.92
C THR A 476 -21.98 -2.38 -12.90
N ASP A 477 -21.98 -1.92 -14.15
CA ASP A 477 -21.08 -2.44 -15.17
C ASP A 477 -19.60 -2.17 -14.83
N ALA A 478 -19.31 -1.02 -14.21
CA ALA A 478 -17.98 -0.67 -13.73
C ALA A 478 -17.53 -1.54 -12.55
N GLU A 479 -18.39 -1.70 -11.53
CA GLU A 479 -18.12 -2.58 -10.40
C GLU A 479 -17.88 -4.02 -10.85
N ARG A 480 -18.69 -4.52 -11.80
CA ARG A 480 -18.54 -5.86 -12.36
C ARG A 480 -17.18 -6.04 -13.04
N LYS A 481 -16.76 -5.09 -13.85
CA LYS A 481 -15.45 -5.10 -14.54
C LYS A 481 -14.28 -5.11 -13.54
N VAL A 482 -14.34 -4.28 -12.50
CA VAL A 482 -13.30 -4.21 -11.46
C VAL A 482 -13.26 -5.51 -10.64
N TYR A 483 -14.41 -6.00 -10.19
CA TYR A 483 -14.51 -7.26 -9.44
C TYR A 483 -14.00 -8.46 -10.27
N ASP A 484 -14.33 -8.52 -11.56
CA ASP A 484 -13.88 -9.59 -12.46
C ASP A 484 -12.36 -9.65 -12.60
N LEU A 485 -11.68 -8.49 -12.71
CA LEU A 485 -10.22 -8.45 -12.69
C LEU A 485 -9.67 -9.07 -11.39
N ILE A 486 -10.20 -8.66 -10.24
CA ILE A 486 -9.74 -9.11 -8.93
C ILE A 486 -9.98 -10.61 -8.75
N ALA A 487 -11.17 -11.09 -9.09
CA ALA A 487 -11.54 -12.50 -9.01
C ALA A 487 -10.64 -13.37 -9.89
N ARG A 488 -10.44 -12.99 -11.16
CA ARG A 488 -9.58 -13.74 -12.09
C ARG A 488 -8.12 -13.72 -11.68
N ARG A 489 -7.62 -12.58 -11.18
CA ARG A 489 -6.24 -12.47 -10.68
C ARG A 489 -6.01 -13.36 -9.45
N PHE A 490 -6.98 -13.40 -8.53
CA PHE A 490 -6.94 -14.29 -7.38
C PHE A 490 -6.96 -15.76 -7.79
N ILE A 491 -7.87 -16.16 -8.68
CA ILE A 491 -7.93 -17.54 -9.19
C ILE A 491 -6.62 -17.94 -9.88
N ALA A 492 -6.09 -17.06 -10.74
CA ALA A 492 -4.84 -17.29 -11.47
C ALA A 492 -3.63 -17.52 -10.56
N ALA A 493 -3.61 -16.97 -9.34
CA ALA A 493 -2.51 -17.12 -8.39
C ALA A 493 -2.30 -18.58 -7.94
N PHE A 494 -3.31 -19.45 -8.12
CA PHE A 494 -3.27 -20.88 -7.76
C PHE A 494 -3.13 -21.81 -8.97
N TYR A 495 -3.05 -21.25 -10.18
CA TYR A 495 -2.80 -22.03 -11.40
C TYR A 495 -1.30 -22.29 -11.62
N PRO A 496 -0.94 -23.36 -12.34
CA PRO A 496 0.43 -23.59 -12.76
C PRO A 496 0.91 -22.51 -13.75
N ASP A 497 2.23 -22.40 -13.87
CA ASP A 497 2.90 -21.53 -14.84
C ASP A 497 2.46 -21.83 -16.28
N CYS A 498 2.35 -20.76 -17.08
CA CYS A 498 2.22 -20.91 -18.53
C CYS A 498 3.55 -21.43 -19.09
N LYS A 499 3.55 -22.62 -19.69
CA LYS A 499 4.74 -23.19 -20.34
C LYS A 499 4.75 -22.82 -21.81
N PHE A 500 5.90 -22.35 -22.29
CA PHE A 500 6.08 -21.97 -23.68
C PHE A 500 7.41 -22.49 -24.21
N ALA A 501 7.53 -22.54 -25.53
CA ALA A 501 8.81 -22.74 -26.19
C ALA A 501 9.13 -21.52 -27.05
N THR A 502 10.32 -20.96 -26.86
CA THR A 502 10.85 -19.95 -27.77
C THR A 502 11.78 -20.65 -28.76
N THR A 503 11.40 -20.64 -30.02
CA THR A 503 12.25 -21.07 -31.13
C THR A 503 12.99 -19.85 -31.65
N THR A 504 14.32 -19.88 -31.61
CA THR A 504 15.19 -18.89 -32.25
C THR A 504 15.92 -19.56 -33.39
N VAL A 505 15.80 -18.97 -34.57
CA VAL A 505 16.48 -19.43 -35.77
C VAL A 505 17.47 -18.35 -36.18
N LEU A 506 18.72 -18.75 -36.34
CA LEU A 506 19.77 -17.94 -36.89
C LEU A 506 20.09 -18.44 -38.29
N GLY A 507 20.23 -17.51 -39.22
CA GLY A 507 20.71 -17.79 -40.56
C GLY A 507 21.73 -16.75 -40.96
N LYS A 508 22.41 -16.98 -42.08
CA LYS A 508 23.37 -16.05 -42.64
C LYS A 508 23.34 -16.08 -44.16
N VAL A 509 23.76 -14.97 -44.74
CA VAL A 509 24.16 -14.88 -46.14
C VAL A 509 25.55 -14.29 -46.15
N ASP A 510 26.52 -15.07 -46.64
CA ASP A 510 27.93 -14.70 -46.54
C ASP A 510 28.34 -14.46 -45.06
N GLU A 511 28.79 -13.26 -44.72
CA GLU A 511 29.13 -12.81 -43.36
C GLU A 511 27.98 -12.10 -42.63
N VAL A 512 26.84 -11.85 -43.29
CA VAL A 512 25.70 -11.13 -42.68
C VAL A 512 24.78 -12.11 -41.96
N GLU A 513 24.66 -11.95 -40.65
CA GLU A 513 23.81 -12.77 -39.80
C GLU A 513 22.40 -12.19 -39.64
N PHE A 514 21.43 -13.09 -39.59
CA PHE A 514 20.01 -12.79 -39.45
C PHE A 514 19.37 -13.65 -38.37
N LYS A 515 18.32 -13.12 -37.74
CA LYS A 515 17.58 -13.78 -36.67
C LYS A 515 16.07 -13.64 -36.85
N VAL A 516 15.36 -14.70 -36.49
CA VAL A 516 13.92 -14.68 -36.19
C VAL A 516 13.67 -15.46 -34.90
N SER A 517 12.66 -15.04 -34.14
CA SER A 517 12.23 -15.75 -32.94
C SER A 517 10.71 -15.83 -32.88
N GLY A 518 10.19 -17.01 -32.54
CA GLY A 518 8.77 -17.26 -32.32
C GLY A 518 8.52 -17.87 -30.95
N LYS A 519 7.39 -17.56 -30.32
CA LYS A 519 6.95 -18.11 -29.03
C LYS A 519 5.71 -18.96 -29.27
N GLU A 520 5.76 -20.21 -28.83
CA GLU A 520 4.65 -21.18 -28.88
C GLU A 520 4.20 -21.48 -27.45
N ILE A 521 2.91 -21.31 -27.13
CA ILE A 521 2.35 -21.73 -25.85
C ILE A 521 2.14 -23.24 -25.88
N LEU A 522 2.84 -23.97 -25.00
CA LEU A 522 2.73 -25.42 -24.86
C LEU A 522 1.64 -25.81 -23.86
N ASP A 523 1.52 -25.03 -22.79
CA ASP A 523 0.52 -25.19 -21.73
C ASP A 523 0.12 -23.78 -21.28
N PRO A 524 -1.13 -23.36 -21.46
CA PRO A 524 -1.56 -21.99 -21.15
C PRO A 524 -1.49 -21.69 -19.65
N GLY A 525 -1.53 -22.70 -18.77
CA GLY A 525 -1.49 -22.51 -17.32
C GLY A 525 -2.48 -21.45 -16.85
N TRP A 526 -2.01 -20.49 -16.06
CA TRP A 526 -2.81 -19.39 -15.52
C TRP A 526 -3.46 -18.47 -16.57
N ARG A 527 -2.99 -18.44 -17.83
CA ARG A 527 -3.52 -17.53 -18.87
C ARG A 527 -5.00 -17.76 -19.18
N VAL A 528 -5.49 -18.99 -18.97
CA VAL A 528 -6.93 -19.33 -19.10
C VAL A 528 -7.82 -18.50 -18.18
N CYS A 529 -7.28 -17.96 -17.09
CA CYS A 529 -8.03 -17.12 -16.15
C CYS A 529 -8.23 -15.69 -16.69
N THR A 530 -7.31 -15.18 -17.51
CA THR A 530 -7.32 -13.79 -17.99
C THR A 530 -7.97 -13.62 -19.35
N ASP A 531 -8.04 -14.69 -20.14
CA ASP A 531 -8.54 -14.65 -21.51
C ASP A 531 -10.07 -14.82 -21.50
N SER A 532 -10.77 -13.71 -21.74
CA SER A 532 -12.20 -13.73 -22.03
C SER A 532 -12.40 -13.80 -23.55
N GLY A 533 -12.05 -14.94 -24.14
CA GLY A 533 -12.38 -15.29 -25.53
C GLY A 533 -11.17 -15.55 -26.46
N PRO A 534 -11.34 -16.40 -27.49
CA PRO A 534 -10.29 -16.76 -28.45
C PRO A 534 -10.13 -15.65 -29.50
N SER A 535 -9.69 -14.45 -29.11
CA SER A 535 -9.12 -13.44 -30.02
C SER A 535 -8.64 -12.23 -29.20
N GLN A 536 -7.51 -12.36 -28.50
CA GLN A 536 -6.78 -11.22 -27.94
C GLN A 536 -5.34 -11.59 -27.53
N CYS A 537 -4.65 -12.39 -28.36
CA CYS A 537 -3.19 -12.46 -28.32
C CYS A 537 -2.52 -11.32 -29.11
N ALA A 538 -3.29 -10.46 -29.78
CA ALA A 538 -2.75 -9.32 -30.49
C ALA A 538 -2.77 -8.06 -29.60
N ALA A 539 -1.57 -7.56 -29.31
CA ALA A 539 -1.26 -6.19 -28.87
C ALA A 539 -1.58 -5.80 -27.42
N SER A 540 -0.67 -6.15 -26.50
CA SER A 540 -0.22 -5.17 -25.48
C SER A 540 1.11 -5.60 -24.82
N GLU A 541 2.18 -5.67 -25.62
CA GLU A 541 3.54 -5.42 -25.12
C GLU A 541 4.03 -4.14 -25.78
N GLU A 542 3.91 -3.00 -25.09
CA GLU A 542 4.61 -1.78 -25.47
C GLU A 542 5.87 -1.64 -24.61
N GLY A 543 7.02 -1.72 -25.28
CA GLY A 543 8.32 -1.49 -24.68
C GLY A 543 9.47 -1.87 -25.61
N GLN A 544 9.69 -1.04 -26.64
CA GLN A 544 10.81 -0.93 -27.60
C GLN A 544 10.41 -1.21 -29.05
N GLY A 545 10.68 -0.22 -29.92
CA GLY A 545 10.34 -0.26 -31.33
C GLY A 545 10.84 -1.52 -32.02
N GLY A 546 9.91 -2.28 -32.58
CA GLY A 546 10.17 -3.51 -33.30
C GLY A 546 8.83 -4.14 -33.71
N THR A 547 8.71 -4.43 -34.99
CA THR A 547 7.63 -5.12 -35.71
C THR A 547 6.72 -6.01 -34.85
N ALA A 548 5.40 -5.88 -35.06
CA ALA A 548 4.36 -6.77 -34.55
C ALA A 548 4.82 -8.24 -34.63
N ARG A 549 5.04 -8.86 -33.47
CA ARG A 549 5.28 -10.31 -33.40
C ARG A 549 3.95 -11.00 -33.64
N ASN A 550 3.69 -11.41 -34.89
CA ASN A 550 2.68 -12.42 -35.15
C ASN A 550 3.06 -13.68 -34.37
N GLU A 551 2.17 -14.18 -33.52
CA GLU A 551 2.25 -15.52 -32.92
C GLU A 551 1.96 -16.60 -33.98
N SER A 552 2.52 -16.47 -35.18
CA SER A 552 2.53 -17.53 -36.18
C SER A 552 3.62 -18.53 -35.81
N LEU A 553 3.26 -19.82 -35.73
CA LEU A 553 4.24 -20.90 -35.58
C LEU A 553 5.27 -20.79 -36.69
N LEU A 554 6.54 -20.68 -36.32
CA LEU A 554 7.64 -20.68 -37.29
C LEU A 554 7.64 -22.02 -38.03
N PRO A 555 7.87 -22.04 -39.36
CA PRO A 555 8.02 -23.29 -40.08
C PRO A 555 9.24 -24.07 -39.56
N ALA A 556 9.28 -25.37 -39.84
CA ALA A 556 10.39 -26.21 -39.44
C ALA A 556 11.65 -25.87 -40.24
N PHE A 557 12.71 -25.50 -39.52
CA PHE A 557 14.03 -25.23 -40.07
C PHE A 557 15.04 -26.29 -39.62
N THR A 558 16.02 -26.58 -40.47
CA THR A 558 17.11 -27.53 -40.23
C THR A 558 18.45 -26.83 -40.38
N LYS A 559 19.36 -27.02 -39.42
CA LYS A 559 20.72 -26.47 -39.51
C LYS A 559 21.40 -26.96 -40.80
N GLY A 560 21.94 -26.03 -41.57
CA GLY A 560 22.60 -26.29 -42.84
C GLY A 560 21.66 -26.26 -44.05
N GLU A 561 20.34 -26.16 -43.88
CA GLU A 561 19.47 -25.89 -45.03
C GLU A 561 19.82 -24.54 -45.66
N SER A 562 19.74 -24.47 -46.98
CA SER A 562 20.13 -23.30 -47.76
C SER A 562 19.21 -23.12 -48.97
N GLY A 563 18.93 -21.88 -49.36
CA GLY A 563 18.06 -21.62 -50.51
C GLY A 563 17.91 -20.15 -50.87
N PRO A 564 17.09 -19.85 -51.89
CA PRO A 564 16.81 -18.48 -52.32
C PRO A 564 16.05 -17.71 -51.22
N HIS A 565 16.31 -16.41 -51.15
CA HIS A 565 15.72 -15.50 -50.20
C HIS A 565 15.40 -14.15 -50.86
N THR A 566 14.55 -13.35 -50.23
CA THR A 566 14.20 -12.00 -50.72
C THR A 566 14.68 -10.95 -49.72
N PRO A 567 15.89 -10.40 -49.92
CA PRO A 567 16.39 -9.34 -49.06
C PRO A 567 15.58 -8.05 -49.25
N THR A 568 15.46 -7.26 -48.19
CA THR A 568 14.79 -5.97 -48.15
C THR A 568 15.59 -5.00 -47.29
N LEU A 569 15.74 -3.77 -47.76
CA LEU A 569 16.27 -2.66 -46.97
C LEU A 569 15.15 -1.66 -46.78
N THR A 570 14.56 -1.63 -45.59
CA THR A 570 13.43 -0.75 -45.30
C THR A 570 13.91 0.49 -44.56
N GLU A 571 13.70 1.67 -45.15
CA GLU A 571 13.85 2.94 -44.45
C GLU A 571 12.72 3.11 -43.43
N LYS A 572 13.08 3.48 -42.21
CA LYS A 572 12.18 3.79 -41.10
C LYS A 572 12.64 5.08 -40.45
N GLN A 573 11.77 5.68 -39.66
CA GLN A 573 12.11 6.86 -38.86
C GLN A 573 11.95 6.57 -37.38
N THR A 574 12.83 7.16 -36.56
CA THR A 574 12.63 7.19 -35.11
C THR A 574 11.33 7.93 -34.79
N VAL A 575 10.66 7.52 -33.73
CA VAL A 575 9.40 8.14 -33.28
C VAL A 575 9.60 8.76 -31.90
N PRO A 576 8.91 9.87 -31.58
CA PRO A 576 9.01 10.47 -30.25
C PRO A 576 8.51 9.50 -29.18
N PRO A 577 8.94 9.68 -27.91
CA PRO A 577 8.36 8.93 -26.81
C PRO A 577 6.85 9.19 -26.74
N LYS A 578 6.09 8.21 -26.24
CA LYS A 578 4.64 8.38 -26.09
C LYS A 578 4.34 9.31 -24.92
N HIS A 579 3.29 10.12 -25.05
CA HIS A 579 2.70 10.82 -23.91
C HIS A 579 2.35 9.83 -22.80
N TYR A 580 2.32 10.31 -21.57
CA TYR A 580 1.78 9.51 -20.48
C TYR A 580 0.28 9.31 -20.69
N THR A 581 -0.20 8.09 -20.52
CA THR A 581 -1.56 7.78 -20.04
C THR A 581 -1.56 7.76 -18.52
N GLU A 582 -2.73 7.78 -17.86
CA GLU A 582 -2.80 7.61 -16.40
C GLU A 582 -2.13 6.30 -15.94
N ALA A 583 -2.31 5.19 -16.67
CA ALA A 583 -1.62 3.93 -16.36
C ALA A 583 -0.09 4.10 -16.36
N SER A 584 0.47 4.71 -17.41
CA SER A 584 1.92 4.90 -17.49
C SER A 584 2.44 5.95 -16.52
N LEU A 585 1.62 6.96 -16.17
CA LEU A 585 1.98 7.98 -15.17
C LEU A 585 2.01 7.37 -13.77
N LEU A 586 1.01 6.56 -13.40
CA LEU A 586 1.00 5.83 -12.13
C LEU A 586 2.25 4.94 -11.97
N ARG A 587 2.65 4.24 -13.04
CA ARG A 587 3.89 3.45 -13.05
C ARG A 587 5.14 4.32 -12.97
N ALA A 588 5.14 5.48 -13.62
CA ALA A 588 6.25 6.43 -13.53
C ALA A 588 6.38 6.98 -12.10
N MET A 589 5.27 7.33 -11.44
CA MET A 589 5.24 7.76 -10.04
C MET A 589 5.74 6.66 -9.10
N GLU A 590 5.25 5.43 -9.26
CA GLU A 590 5.67 4.26 -8.47
C GLU A 590 7.17 3.95 -8.60
N THR A 591 7.72 4.13 -9.80
CA THR A 591 9.13 3.80 -10.09
C THR A 591 10.06 5.01 -10.17
N ALA A 592 9.58 6.19 -9.76
CA ALA A 592 10.32 7.44 -9.85
C ALA A 592 11.67 7.43 -9.10
N GLY A 593 11.84 6.58 -8.10
CA GLY A 593 13.12 6.36 -7.44
C GLY A 593 14.25 5.93 -8.39
N LYS A 594 13.93 5.31 -9.55
CA LYS A 594 14.91 4.98 -10.59
C LYS A 594 15.58 6.20 -11.22
N LEU A 595 14.96 7.37 -11.10
CA LEU A 595 15.50 8.65 -11.58
C LEU A 595 16.43 9.31 -10.56
N VAL A 596 16.49 8.79 -9.33
CA VAL A 596 17.39 9.28 -8.28
C VAL A 596 18.71 8.54 -8.39
N GLU A 597 19.83 9.27 -8.41
CA GLU A 597 21.18 8.71 -8.57
C GLU A 597 21.72 8.08 -7.28
N ASP A 598 21.43 8.67 -6.12
CA ASP A 598 21.82 8.14 -4.81
C ASP A 598 21.09 6.81 -4.51
N GLU A 599 21.86 5.74 -4.27
CA GLU A 599 21.32 4.40 -4.00
C GLU A 599 20.53 4.32 -2.69
N THR A 600 20.93 5.08 -1.67
CA THR A 600 20.24 5.10 -0.37
C THR A 600 18.85 5.73 -0.51
N LEU A 601 18.77 6.85 -1.22
CA LEU A 601 17.50 7.54 -1.50
C LEU A 601 16.62 6.71 -2.43
N ARG A 602 17.20 6.07 -3.45
CA ARG A 602 16.49 5.13 -4.33
C ARG A 602 15.88 3.97 -3.54
N ALA A 603 16.65 3.39 -2.62
CA ALA A 603 16.17 2.33 -1.73
C ALA A 603 15.03 2.82 -0.81
N ALA A 604 15.12 4.05 -0.30
CA ALA A 604 14.05 4.67 0.49
C ALA A 604 12.73 4.84 -0.28
N MET A 605 12.81 5.00 -1.61
CA MET A 605 11.65 5.16 -2.49
C MET A 605 11.12 3.85 -3.09
N LYS A 606 11.79 2.71 -2.87
CA LYS A 606 11.49 1.45 -3.58
C LYS A 606 10.04 0.99 -3.48
N GLU A 607 9.38 1.26 -2.34
CA GLU A 607 7.99 0.85 -2.08
C GLU A 607 6.97 1.91 -2.49
N ASN A 608 7.32 3.19 -2.36
CA ASN A 608 6.34 4.28 -2.44
C ASN A 608 6.56 5.24 -3.60
N GLY A 609 7.71 5.27 -4.26
CA GLY A 609 8.01 6.22 -5.34
C GLY A 609 7.62 7.66 -4.96
N ILE A 610 6.95 8.37 -5.87
CA ILE A 610 6.31 9.66 -5.61
C ILE A 610 4.87 9.43 -5.10
N GLY A 611 4.66 9.69 -3.81
CA GLY A 611 3.34 9.59 -3.16
C GLY A 611 2.87 8.16 -2.86
N ARG A 612 2.07 7.98 -1.81
CA ARG A 612 1.47 6.68 -1.47
C ARG A 612 0.38 6.29 -2.48
N PRO A 613 0.13 5.00 -2.73
CA PRO A 613 -0.94 4.58 -3.66
C PRO A 613 -2.31 5.22 -3.37
N SER A 614 -2.62 5.45 -2.09
CA SER A 614 -3.86 6.11 -1.64
C SER A 614 -4.00 7.58 -2.05
N SER A 615 -2.90 8.28 -2.37
CA SER A 615 -2.90 9.71 -2.70
C SER A 615 -2.62 10.02 -4.17
N ARG A 616 -2.00 9.10 -4.94
CA ARG A 616 -1.62 9.33 -6.34
C ARG A 616 -2.80 9.76 -7.22
N ALA A 617 -3.97 9.12 -7.07
CA ALA A 617 -5.17 9.48 -7.82
C ALA A 617 -5.61 10.93 -7.57
N GLY A 618 -5.73 11.33 -6.30
CA GLY A 618 -6.11 12.70 -5.94
C GLY A 618 -5.09 13.77 -6.38
N ILE A 619 -3.80 13.41 -6.43
CA ILE A 619 -2.75 14.28 -6.96
C ILE A 619 -2.94 14.50 -8.46
N ILE A 620 -3.16 13.44 -9.24
CA ILE A 620 -3.41 13.55 -10.68
C ILE A 620 -4.65 14.42 -10.95
N GLU A 621 -5.73 14.22 -10.20
CA GLU A 621 -6.94 15.04 -10.32
C GLU A 621 -6.72 16.50 -9.90
N THR A 622 -5.86 16.74 -8.91
CA THR A 622 -5.43 18.12 -8.56
C THR A 622 -4.72 18.79 -9.73
N LEU A 623 -3.84 18.09 -10.44
CA LEU A 623 -3.15 18.65 -11.62
C LEU A 623 -4.13 19.00 -12.76
N PHE A 624 -5.17 18.18 -12.97
CA PHE A 624 -6.26 18.50 -13.90
C PHE A 624 -7.07 19.72 -13.44
N LYS A 625 -7.50 19.73 -12.17
CA LYS A 625 -8.30 20.83 -11.58
C LYS A 625 -7.57 22.18 -11.63
N ARG A 626 -6.24 22.18 -11.57
CA ARG A 626 -5.40 23.38 -11.67
C ARG A 626 -5.09 23.80 -13.10
N HIS A 627 -5.57 23.03 -14.08
CA HIS A 627 -5.27 23.23 -15.50
C HIS A 627 -3.77 23.21 -15.81
N TYR A 628 -3.00 22.38 -15.08
CA TYR A 628 -1.58 22.16 -15.41
C TYR A 628 -1.41 21.11 -16.49
N ILE A 629 -2.34 20.15 -16.54
CA ILE A 629 -2.37 19.07 -17.52
C ILE A 629 -3.77 18.97 -18.11
N ARG A 630 -3.87 18.39 -19.30
CA ARG A 630 -5.15 18.12 -19.99
C ARG A 630 -5.20 16.70 -20.56
N ARG A 631 -6.40 16.13 -20.62
CA ARG A 631 -6.65 14.85 -21.28
C ARG A 631 -6.90 15.11 -22.77
N LYS A 632 -6.10 14.50 -23.64
CA LYS A 632 -6.36 14.43 -25.08
C LYS A 632 -6.53 12.96 -25.47
N ARG A 633 -7.78 12.52 -25.61
CA ARG A 633 -8.13 11.09 -25.66
C ARG A 633 -7.60 10.38 -24.39
N LYS A 634 -6.73 9.38 -24.54
CA LYS A 634 -6.08 8.67 -23.41
C LYS A 634 -4.77 9.32 -22.95
N ASN A 635 -4.25 10.30 -23.69
CA ASN A 635 -2.98 10.94 -23.40
C ASN A 635 -3.17 12.08 -22.39
N ILE A 636 -2.16 12.26 -21.55
CA ILE A 636 -1.98 13.37 -20.64
C ILE A 636 -0.90 14.27 -21.25
N GLU A 637 -1.28 15.51 -21.54
CA GLU A 637 -0.39 16.54 -22.07
C GLU A 637 -0.21 17.64 -21.02
N ALA A 638 1.01 18.17 -20.90
CA ALA A 638 1.23 19.38 -20.12
C ALA A 638 0.63 20.58 -20.86
N THR A 639 -0.02 21.48 -20.12
CA THR A 639 -0.48 22.77 -20.64
C THR A 639 0.66 23.79 -20.59
N GLU A 640 0.48 24.91 -21.29
CA GLU A 640 1.38 26.06 -21.24
C GLU A 640 1.55 26.56 -19.80
N THR A 641 0.48 26.56 -19.00
CA THR A 641 0.53 26.90 -17.58
C THR A 641 1.43 25.93 -16.81
N GLY A 642 1.24 24.62 -17.00
CA GLY A 642 2.02 23.59 -16.31
C GLY A 642 3.51 23.67 -16.65
N ILE A 643 3.85 23.88 -17.93
CA ILE A 643 5.22 24.07 -18.39
C ILE A 643 5.81 25.34 -17.77
N ALA A 644 5.11 26.47 -17.86
CA ALA A 644 5.58 27.74 -17.32
C ALA A 644 5.79 27.70 -15.80
N LEU A 645 4.93 27.00 -15.05
CA LEU A 645 5.12 26.80 -13.61
C LEU A 645 6.39 26.01 -13.32
N ILE A 646 6.60 24.86 -13.97
CA ILE A 646 7.80 24.04 -13.74
C ILE A 646 9.07 24.81 -14.13
N ASP A 647 9.03 25.57 -15.23
CA ASP A 647 10.20 26.33 -15.70
C ASP A 647 10.53 27.54 -14.82
N THR A 648 9.55 28.05 -14.07
CA THR A 648 9.75 29.14 -13.12
C THR A 648 10.35 28.67 -11.79
N ILE A 649 10.22 27.38 -11.44
CA ILE A 649 10.78 26.85 -10.19
C ILE A 649 12.31 26.68 -10.32
N HIS A 650 13.05 27.57 -9.66
CA HIS A 650 14.52 27.52 -9.62
C HIS A 650 15.04 26.45 -8.66
N GLU A 651 14.38 26.24 -7.51
CA GLU A 651 14.72 25.17 -6.55
C GLU A 651 14.43 23.79 -7.17
N LYS A 652 15.47 23.15 -7.69
CA LYS A 652 15.34 21.90 -8.46
C LYS A 652 14.85 20.73 -7.63
N LEU A 653 15.08 20.72 -6.32
CA LEU A 653 14.55 19.68 -5.45
C LEU A 653 13.01 19.66 -5.44
N LEU A 654 12.34 20.81 -5.59
CA LEU A 654 10.86 20.84 -5.66
C LEU A 654 10.29 20.18 -6.91
N THR A 655 11.07 20.14 -8.00
CA THR A 655 10.71 19.49 -9.26
C THR A 655 11.25 18.07 -9.40
N SER A 656 12.00 17.59 -8.41
CA SER A 656 12.69 16.29 -8.45
C SER A 656 12.00 15.25 -7.55
N ALA A 657 12.04 14.00 -8.01
CA ALA A 657 11.68 12.85 -7.18
C ALA A 657 12.59 12.71 -5.93
N GLU A 658 13.80 13.26 -6.02
CA GLU A 658 14.83 13.18 -4.98
C GLU A 658 14.38 13.79 -3.64
N LEU A 659 13.64 14.91 -3.65
CA LEU A 659 13.11 15.49 -2.41
C LEU A 659 12.20 14.51 -1.66
N THR A 660 11.40 13.73 -2.40
CA THR A 660 10.59 12.66 -1.82
C THR A 660 11.49 11.59 -1.20
N GLY A 661 12.55 11.15 -1.89
CA GLY A 661 13.52 10.19 -1.35
C GLY A 661 14.21 10.68 -0.07
N ILE A 662 14.64 11.94 -0.03
CA ILE A 662 15.25 12.57 1.16
C ILE A 662 14.29 12.52 2.33
N TRP A 663 13.02 12.89 2.12
CA TRP A 663 12.02 12.90 3.17
C TRP A 663 11.69 11.49 3.65
N GLU A 664 11.38 10.56 2.75
CA GLU A 664 11.02 9.20 3.17
C GLU A 664 12.18 8.50 3.90
N LYS A 665 13.44 8.81 3.53
CA LYS A 665 14.62 8.34 4.27
C LYS A 665 14.68 8.93 5.69
N LYS A 666 14.55 10.26 5.83
CA LYS A 666 14.56 10.92 7.15
C LYS A 666 13.39 10.50 8.04
N LEU A 667 12.21 10.30 7.47
CA LEU A 667 11.03 9.82 8.19
C LEU A 667 11.25 8.39 8.70
N ARG A 668 11.81 7.49 7.89
CA ARG A 668 12.22 6.14 8.33
C ARG A 668 13.29 6.19 9.42
N ASP A 669 14.24 7.11 9.31
CA ASP A 669 15.25 7.31 10.35
C ASP A 669 14.62 7.81 11.66
N ILE A 670 13.58 8.67 11.61
CA ILE A 670 12.79 9.06 12.80
C ILE A 670 12.09 7.84 13.40
N GLU A 671 11.42 7.02 12.60
CA GLU A 671 10.74 5.80 13.06
C GLU A 671 11.71 4.85 13.77
N ALA A 672 12.92 4.72 13.23
CA ALA A 672 14.00 3.90 13.77
C ALA A 672 14.77 4.55 14.93
N ASN A 673 14.37 5.74 15.40
CA ASN A 673 15.07 6.53 16.43
C ASN A 673 16.54 6.87 16.07
N LYS A 674 16.84 7.03 14.78
CA LYS A 674 18.16 7.39 14.24
C LYS A 674 18.28 8.86 13.85
N TYR A 675 17.15 9.58 13.80
CA TYR A 675 17.11 10.99 13.43
C TYR A 675 16.05 11.73 14.24
N ASP A 676 16.35 12.97 14.63
CA ASP A 676 15.46 13.75 15.47
C ASP A 676 14.35 14.44 14.65
N ALA A 677 13.11 14.33 15.13
CA ALA A 677 11.95 14.92 14.47
C ALA A 677 11.98 16.46 14.51
N ALA A 678 12.50 17.07 15.58
CA ALA A 678 12.61 18.53 15.66
C ALA A 678 13.68 19.06 14.69
N GLN A 679 14.79 18.34 14.53
CA GLN A 679 15.79 18.62 13.51
C GLN A 679 15.18 18.60 12.10
N PHE A 680 14.41 17.57 11.74
CA PHE A 680 13.70 17.51 10.46
C PHE A 680 12.87 18.77 10.19
N VAL A 681 12.02 19.16 11.16
CA VAL A 681 11.16 20.34 11.01
C VAL A 681 11.97 21.64 10.92
N ASN A 682 13.07 21.76 11.67
CA ASN A 682 13.92 22.95 11.62
C ASN A 682 14.66 23.10 10.28
N GLU A 683 15.11 22.00 9.68
CA GLU A 683 15.68 22.01 8.34
C GLU A 683 14.65 22.44 7.29
N LEU A 684 13.40 21.97 7.40
CA LEU A 684 12.31 22.43 6.53
C LEU A 684 12.01 23.92 6.68
N LYS A 685 12.00 24.44 7.92
CA LYS A 685 11.84 25.87 8.16
C LYS A 685 12.92 26.68 7.46
N ARG A 686 14.19 26.24 7.49
CA ARG A 686 15.29 26.90 6.78
C ARG A 686 15.07 26.86 5.27
N GLN A 687 14.82 25.67 4.72
CA GLN A 687 14.56 25.49 3.29
C GLN A 687 13.43 26.41 2.78
N ILE A 688 12.34 26.55 3.55
CA ILE A 688 11.24 27.43 3.16
C ILE A 688 11.62 28.92 3.22
N ASN A 689 12.44 29.34 4.18
CA ASN A 689 12.97 30.71 4.19
C ASN A 689 13.81 30.98 2.94
N ASP A 690 14.69 30.05 2.57
CA ASP A 690 15.56 30.19 1.40
C ASP A 690 14.73 30.27 0.11
N ILE A 691 13.76 29.37 -0.08
CA ILE A 691 12.83 29.39 -1.23
C ILE A 691 12.07 30.73 -1.31
N VAL A 692 11.57 31.25 -0.18
CA VAL A 692 10.86 32.53 -0.16
C VAL A 692 11.78 33.67 -0.58
N ASN A 693 12.98 33.74 -0.02
CA ASN A 693 13.95 34.79 -0.34
C ASN A 693 14.34 34.77 -1.82
N ASP A 694 14.64 33.59 -2.36
CA ASP A 694 15.04 33.41 -3.76
C ASP A 694 13.94 33.86 -4.74
N VAL A 695 12.69 33.47 -4.47
CA VAL A 695 11.55 33.84 -5.33
C VAL A 695 11.21 35.33 -5.17
N LEU A 696 11.35 35.91 -3.98
CA LEU A 696 11.14 37.34 -3.79
C LEU A 696 12.20 38.16 -4.53
N ALA A 697 13.44 37.69 -4.60
CA ALA A 697 14.53 38.33 -5.32
C ALA A 697 14.39 38.30 -6.86
N ASP A 698 13.50 37.48 -7.42
CA ASP A 698 13.24 37.44 -8.85
C ASP A 698 12.56 38.73 -9.36
N ASN A 699 13.28 39.52 -10.15
CA ASN A 699 12.82 40.79 -10.72
C ASN A 699 12.40 40.69 -12.19
N SER A 700 12.24 39.48 -12.73
CA SER A 700 11.94 39.26 -14.15
C SER A 700 10.52 39.64 -14.59
N ASN A 701 9.65 40.07 -13.68
CA ASN A 701 8.23 40.38 -13.92
C ASN A 701 7.44 39.27 -14.63
N ARG A 702 7.91 38.02 -14.57
CA ARG A 702 7.23 36.86 -15.16
C ARG A 702 5.81 36.71 -14.60
N LYS A 703 4.88 36.38 -15.49
CA LYS A 703 3.50 36.03 -15.14
C LYS A 703 3.10 34.72 -15.81
N ILE A 704 2.42 33.87 -15.06
CA ILE A 704 1.91 32.58 -15.47
C ILE A 704 0.38 32.69 -15.55
N GLY A 705 -0.17 32.25 -16.68
CA GLY A 705 -1.59 32.25 -16.98
C GLY A 705 -1.93 33.12 -18.19
N GLN A 706 -2.33 32.47 -19.29
CA GLN A 706 -3.09 33.07 -20.39
C GLN A 706 -4.48 32.44 -20.43
N ILE A 707 -5.50 33.29 -20.58
CA ILE A 707 -6.86 32.89 -20.95
C ILE A 707 -6.78 32.47 -22.42
N GLU A 708 -7.11 31.22 -22.74
CA GLU A 708 -7.52 30.87 -24.10
C GLU A 708 -8.76 31.72 -24.42
N ASN A 709 -8.58 32.84 -25.12
CA ASN A 709 -9.67 33.47 -25.82
C ASN A 709 -10.08 32.50 -26.93
N ASN A 710 -11.08 31.67 -26.67
CA ASN A 710 -11.92 31.06 -27.71
C ASN A 710 -12.78 32.15 -28.38
N ALA A 711 -12.12 33.16 -28.92
CA ALA A 711 -12.71 34.13 -29.83
C ALA A 711 -12.17 33.81 -31.23
N GLY A 712 -12.98 33.08 -32.02
CA GLY A 712 -12.75 32.95 -33.46
C GLY A 712 -12.46 31.54 -33.98
N LYS A 713 -13.36 30.58 -33.74
CA LYS A 713 -13.74 29.59 -34.76
C LYS A 713 -15.26 29.41 -34.70
N GLN A 714 -15.96 30.30 -35.39
CA GLN A 714 -17.28 30.00 -35.95
C GLN A 714 -17.10 29.06 -37.15
#